data_AF-A0A1Z5S757-F1
#
_entry.id   AF-A0A1Z5S757-F1
#
_cell.length_a   1.000
_cell.length_b   1.000
_cell.length_c   1.000
_cell.angle_alpha   90.00
_cell.angle_beta   90.00
_cell.angle_gamma   90.00
#
_symmetry.space_group_name_H-M   'P 1'
#
loop_
_entity.id
_entity.type
_entity.pdbx_description
1 polymer ?
#
loop_
_entity_poly.entity_id
_entity_poly.type
_entity_poly.pdbx_seq_one_letter_code
_entity_poly.pdbx_strand_id
1 'polypeptide(L)'
;MRATEIRAIDTGKNSDVMRALSNAVHALSWRSGTPGAAVEACHWADGYPLNVLLYCSLLQTIFDLRECTVVLDEVDELLELIKKTWPTLGINRILHNVCLAWVFFQQYVITGQVEPDLVAAALTVLVDVAADTKQGSRDPLYVKVLLSALGGMQEWSEKRLLDYHDSYDKGIGGGSATEGMEILLSMALAAGKIIADREGAGDGNFAGDRVDYYVRCSMKSAFTNILENGLGESDSVIIDRDSDPGSVLMQLARDTEQLAMFERRNFSPVLRRWHPAPVAVAAVTLHGCFGVVLRQYLAKVTILTDELVRVLHSASRLEKALAQMTAEDAADCDDGRAKTVVGDMEPFEVESVVMGLLKAWMDDKLGLARDCLLRARDTESWIPKSKEEPFAGSAMELMKLARLTIDEFSEIPASAKDEVVHDLVDGLESIFQDYISFVASCGSKQNYLPPLPPLTRCNQDSGFFRLWKKAALPTCQAPEVSPRGGGSHHIPRPSISRGTQRLYVRLNTLHYVLTHVEALDTSLSCSSPSHLSRARAAAQSSISTVAEVAAHRLIFLDSRHSFYQGLYARSVADARIRPALRLLKQNLSFLVSVLADRAQPVAVREVMRASFEAFLMVLLAGGNERSFARADQAMVEEDFRSLKRAFSTCGEGLVPEDVVAREAETAEAVVDLMARSTDYLIDAFSVATCDSIGGAGGAEDDAGGGGGGGGGCTPLPPTTRRWDSGDPNTILRVLCHRDDEAANQFLKRTFQLARRR
;
A
#
# COMPACT_ATOMS: atom_id res chain seq x y z
N MET A 1 -0.83 69.07 17.39
CA MET A 1 -0.97 70.43 16.81
C MET A 1 -0.97 70.47 15.28
N ARG A 2 -1.02 69.37 14.52
CA ARG A 2 -1.04 69.45 13.03
C ARG A 2 -2.35 69.97 12.40
N ALA A 3 -3.43 70.14 13.17
CA ALA A 3 -4.73 70.60 12.66
C ALA A 3 -4.86 72.13 12.55
N THR A 4 -3.88 72.91 13.02
CA THR A 4 -3.98 74.38 13.12
C THR A 4 -3.47 75.13 11.91
N GLU A 5 -2.85 74.46 10.94
CA GLU A 5 -2.33 75.11 9.73
C GLU A 5 -3.44 75.49 8.73
N ILE A 6 -4.66 74.97 8.89
CA ILE A 6 -5.74 75.13 7.89
C ILE A 6 -7.00 75.82 8.45
N ARG A 7 -7.25 75.82 9.77
CA ARG A 7 -8.33 76.60 10.41
C ARG A 7 -7.94 77.09 11.81
N ALA A 8 -8.30 78.32 12.13
CA ALA A 8 -8.19 78.85 13.49
C ALA A 8 -8.98 77.98 14.48
N ILE A 9 -8.36 77.62 15.60
CA ILE A 9 -9.04 76.89 16.69
C ILE A 9 -10.16 77.78 17.22
N ASP A 10 -11.38 77.25 17.30
CA ASP A 10 -12.47 77.91 18.02
C ASP A 10 -12.11 77.95 19.51
N THR A 11 -11.72 79.13 19.99
CA THR A 11 -11.31 79.40 21.37
C THR A 11 -12.49 79.75 22.28
N GLY A 12 -13.73 79.67 21.78
CA GLY A 12 -14.94 79.95 22.54
C GLY A 12 -15.16 78.98 23.71
N LYS A 13 -15.81 79.45 24.78
CA LYS A 13 -16.12 78.64 25.99
C LYS A 13 -16.96 77.39 25.72
N ASN A 14 -17.63 77.32 24.57
CA ASN A 14 -18.47 76.20 24.16
C ASN A 14 -17.77 75.23 23.18
N SER A 15 -16.54 75.53 22.75
CA SER A 15 -15.78 74.68 21.84
C SER A 15 -15.46 73.34 22.49
N ASP A 16 -15.91 72.26 21.87
CA ASP A 16 -15.63 70.90 22.32
C ASP A 16 -14.12 70.62 22.30
N VAL A 17 -13.39 71.21 21.36
CA VAL A 17 -11.93 71.12 21.24
C VAL A 17 -11.24 71.82 22.41
N MET A 18 -11.67 73.04 22.76
CA MET A 18 -11.11 73.75 23.92
C MET A 18 -11.47 73.10 25.24
N ARG A 19 -12.68 72.54 25.37
CA ARG A 19 -13.08 71.77 26.55
C ARG A 19 -12.26 70.49 26.67
N ALA A 20 -12.03 69.78 25.56
CA ALA A 20 -11.18 68.60 25.53
C ALA A 20 -9.71 68.93 25.87
N LEU A 21 -9.16 70.00 25.29
CA LEU A 21 -7.82 70.50 25.60
C LEU A 21 -7.70 70.92 27.07
N SER A 22 -8.67 71.68 27.57
CA SER A 22 -8.71 72.12 28.97
C SER A 22 -8.77 70.91 29.90
N ASN A 23 -9.61 69.92 29.63
CA ASN A 23 -9.69 68.68 30.40
C ASN A 23 -8.36 67.90 30.37
N ALA A 24 -7.69 67.82 29.21
CA ALA A 24 -6.41 67.14 29.06
C ALA A 24 -5.28 67.86 29.82
N VAL A 25 -5.17 69.18 29.67
CA VAL A 25 -4.22 70.02 30.41
C VAL A 25 -4.49 69.91 31.90
N HIS A 26 -5.75 69.96 32.31
CA HIS A 26 -6.15 69.84 33.71
C HIS A 26 -5.79 68.46 34.27
N ALA A 27 -5.98 67.37 33.52
CA ALA A 27 -5.59 66.02 33.92
C ALA A 27 -4.05 65.88 34.07
N LEU A 28 -3.28 66.53 33.20
CA LEU A 28 -1.81 66.49 33.19
C LEU A 28 -1.17 67.42 34.23
N SER A 29 -1.90 68.43 34.71
CA SER A 29 -1.43 69.38 35.72
C SER A 29 -1.66 68.93 37.17
N TRP A 30 -2.29 67.76 37.40
CA TRP A 30 -2.51 67.19 38.73
C TRP A 30 -1.34 66.31 39.20
N ARG A 31 -1.08 66.29 40.53
CA ARG A 31 -0.10 65.38 41.15
C ARG A 31 -0.50 63.91 40.97
N SER A 32 0.42 63.10 40.44
CA SER A 32 0.38 61.65 40.60
C SER A 32 1.14 61.27 41.88
N GLY A 33 0.44 61.17 43.02
CA GLY A 33 0.94 60.43 44.18
C GLY A 33 0.82 61.12 45.54
N THR A 34 -0.33 60.96 46.20
CA THR A 34 -0.44 60.63 47.64
C THR A 34 -1.91 60.26 47.92
N PRO A 35 -2.23 59.01 48.32
CA PRO A 35 -3.59 58.68 48.72
C PRO A 35 -3.85 59.31 50.08
N GLY A 36 -4.56 60.44 50.11
CA GLY A 36 -5.07 61.02 51.36
C GLY A 36 -5.04 62.54 51.51
N ALA A 37 -4.39 63.31 50.62
CA ALA A 37 -4.39 64.77 50.72
C ALA A 37 -5.26 65.41 49.63
N ALA A 38 -6.47 65.86 50.01
CA ALA A 38 -7.27 66.74 49.18
C ALA A 38 -6.56 68.09 49.07
N VAL A 39 -5.92 68.35 47.92
CA VAL A 39 -5.37 69.68 47.59
C VAL A 39 -6.25 70.26 46.50
N GLU A 40 -7.02 71.31 46.86
CA GLU A 40 -8.01 72.00 46.01
C GLU A 40 -7.41 72.98 44.98
N ALA A 41 -6.09 72.98 44.73
CA ALA A 41 -5.44 73.93 43.83
C ALA A 41 -4.55 73.28 42.76
N CYS A 42 -4.80 73.64 41.49
CA CYS A 42 -3.98 73.29 40.33
C CYS A 42 -2.78 74.26 40.24
N HIS A 43 -1.59 73.81 40.65
CA HIS A 43 -0.35 74.53 40.38
C HIS A 43 0.27 73.98 39.10
N TRP A 44 0.15 74.72 37.99
CA TRP A 44 0.78 74.37 36.71
C TRP A 44 2.29 74.12 36.84
N ALA A 45 2.97 74.84 37.75
CA ALA A 45 4.38 74.65 38.08
C ALA A 45 4.69 73.29 38.77
N ASP A 46 3.70 72.65 39.39
CA ASP A 46 3.85 71.38 40.13
C ASP A 46 3.37 70.16 39.32
N GLY A 47 2.77 70.39 38.14
CA GLY A 47 2.26 69.38 37.22
C GLY A 47 3.36 68.82 36.31
N TYR A 48 4.17 67.92 36.84
CA TYR A 48 5.33 67.35 36.14
C TYR A 48 5.06 66.77 34.74
N PRO A 49 3.93 66.06 34.45
CA PRO A 49 3.63 65.57 33.10
C PRO A 49 3.40 66.68 32.07
N LEU A 50 2.73 67.78 32.45
CA LEU A 50 2.52 68.93 31.57
C LEU A 50 3.84 69.68 31.30
N ASN A 51 4.67 69.84 32.33
CA ASN A 51 5.98 70.50 32.20
C ASN A 51 6.91 69.74 31.25
N VAL A 52 6.93 68.41 31.29
CA VAL A 52 7.70 67.57 30.36
C VAL A 52 7.21 67.74 28.92
N LEU A 53 5.90 67.81 28.70
CA LEU A 53 5.35 68.04 27.35
C LEU A 53 5.69 69.43 26.81
N LEU A 54 5.58 70.47 27.65
CA LEU A 54 6.01 71.83 27.29
C LEU A 54 7.50 71.88 26.98
N TYR A 55 8.30 71.15 27.76
CA TYR A 55 9.74 71.03 27.54
C TYR A 55 10.08 70.32 26.23
N CYS A 56 9.39 69.22 25.88
CA CYS A 56 9.54 68.56 24.59
C CYS A 56 9.16 69.48 23.42
N SER A 57 8.10 70.29 23.56
CA SER A 57 7.73 71.29 22.55
C SER A 57 8.78 72.40 22.41
N LEU A 58 9.44 72.78 23.51
CA LEU A 58 10.56 73.73 23.47
C LEU A 58 11.78 73.10 22.76
N LEU A 59 12.10 71.83 23.06
CA LEU A 59 13.17 71.10 22.39
C LEU A 59 12.92 70.90 20.89
N GLN A 60 11.66 70.84 20.42
CA GLN A 60 11.36 70.78 18.99
C GLN A 60 11.82 72.02 18.20
N THR A 61 12.12 73.14 18.88
CA THR A 61 12.64 74.35 18.21
C THR A 61 14.07 74.21 17.69
N ILE A 62 14.76 73.10 18.00
CA ILE A 62 16.11 72.82 17.47
C ILE A 62 16.11 72.45 15.99
N PHE A 63 14.94 72.18 15.40
CA PHE A 63 14.80 71.83 14.00
C PHE A 63 14.38 73.05 13.16
N ASP A 64 14.82 73.08 11.90
CA ASP A 64 14.42 74.12 10.96
C ASP A 64 12.90 74.05 10.66
N LEU A 65 12.24 75.21 10.62
CA LEU A 65 10.79 75.33 10.40
C LEU A 65 10.35 74.99 8.97
N ARG A 66 11.24 75.12 7.99
CA ARG A 66 11.01 74.81 6.57
C ARG A 66 11.48 73.40 6.24
N GLU A 67 12.61 72.99 6.79
CA GLU A 67 13.20 71.66 6.61
C GLU A 67 13.27 70.92 7.94
N CYS A 68 12.14 70.31 8.32
CA CYS A 68 11.96 69.58 9.57
C CYS A 68 12.96 68.44 9.82
N THR A 69 13.78 68.03 8.85
CA THR A 69 14.83 67.01 9.02
C THR A 69 16.17 67.60 9.45
N VAL A 70 16.38 68.91 9.32
CA VAL A 70 17.65 69.59 9.58
C VAL A 70 17.68 70.17 10.99
N VAL A 71 18.77 69.90 11.71
CA VAL A 71 19.07 70.51 13.01
C VAL A 71 19.75 71.87 12.76
N LEU A 72 19.36 72.90 13.50
CA LEU A 72 19.91 74.25 13.38
C LEU A 72 21.42 74.29 13.71
N ASP A 73 22.18 75.09 12.98
CA ASP A 73 23.63 75.26 13.19
C ASP A 73 23.93 75.81 14.61
N GLU A 74 23.06 76.66 15.17
CA GLU A 74 23.20 77.23 16.52
C GLU A 74 22.54 76.37 17.62
N VAL A 75 22.36 75.05 17.40
CA VAL A 75 21.67 74.17 18.36
C VAL A 75 22.26 74.20 19.77
N ASP A 76 23.58 74.32 19.91
CA ASP A 76 24.23 74.39 21.23
C ASP A 76 23.85 75.66 22.01
N GLU A 77 23.80 76.82 21.33
CA GLU A 77 23.38 78.09 21.95
C GLU A 77 21.90 78.05 22.33
N LEU A 78 21.07 77.44 21.49
CA LEU A 78 19.65 77.25 21.75
C LEU A 78 19.42 76.30 22.93
N LEU A 79 20.14 75.18 23.00
CA LEU A 79 20.09 74.26 24.14
C LEU A 79 20.52 74.93 25.44
N GLU A 80 21.55 75.78 25.43
CA GLU A 80 21.95 76.59 26.60
C GLU A 80 20.86 77.59 27.03
N LEU A 81 20.14 78.20 26.08
CA LEU A 81 19.00 79.05 26.39
C LEU A 81 17.85 78.24 27.00
N ILE A 82 17.55 77.07 26.42
CA ILE A 82 16.51 76.14 26.88
C ILE A 82 16.83 75.65 28.29
N LYS A 83 18.09 75.37 28.63
CA LYS A 83 18.52 74.95 29.98
C LYS A 83 18.16 75.96 31.07
N LYS A 84 18.06 77.26 30.76
CA LYS A 84 17.63 78.28 31.73
C LYS A 84 16.18 78.10 32.20
N THR A 85 15.37 77.32 31.47
CA THR A 85 14.00 76.98 31.86
C THR A 85 13.90 75.84 32.87
N TRP A 86 15.00 75.11 33.11
CA TRP A 86 15.03 73.94 33.99
C TRP A 86 14.48 74.18 35.40
N PRO A 87 14.86 75.26 36.13
CA PRO A 87 14.34 75.51 37.48
C PRO A 87 12.83 75.76 37.49
N THR A 88 12.30 76.38 36.43
CA THR A 88 10.88 76.72 36.29
C THR A 88 10.03 75.49 35.96
N LEU A 89 10.56 74.59 35.13
CA LEU A 89 9.84 73.40 34.64
C LEU A 89 10.10 72.15 35.50
N GLY A 90 11.05 72.22 36.45
CA GLY A 90 11.46 71.05 37.26
C GLY A 90 12.25 70.01 36.46
N ILE A 91 12.96 70.44 35.42
CA ILE A 91 13.77 69.56 34.56
C ILE A 91 15.20 69.50 35.08
N ASN A 92 15.81 68.32 35.00
CA ASN A 92 17.22 68.08 35.32
C ASN A 92 17.93 67.43 34.13
N ARG A 93 19.26 67.26 34.22
CA ARG A 93 20.06 66.64 33.15
C ARG A 93 19.52 65.28 32.70
N ILE A 94 19.13 64.44 33.64
CA ILE A 94 18.70 63.07 33.35
C ILE A 94 17.37 63.08 32.56
N LEU A 95 16.44 63.96 32.92
CA LEU A 95 15.18 64.14 32.16
C LEU A 95 15.41 64.77 30.80
N HIS A 96 16.32 65.75 30.73
CA HIS A 96 16.68 66.38 29.47
C HIS A 96 17.16 65.33 28.47
N ASN A 97 18.06 64.43 28.87
CA ASN A 97 18.57 63.37 28.01
C ASN A 97 17.44 62.47 27.46
N VAL A 98 16.47 62.07 28.30
CA VAL A 98 15.31 61.28 27.87
C VAL A 98 14.43 62.05 26.87
N CYS A 99 14.11 63.31 27.18
CA CYS A 99 13.28 64.15 26.32
C CYS A 99 13.97 64.46 25.00
N LEU A 100 15.29 64.70 25.00
CA LEU A 100 16.07 64.99 23.80
C LEU A 100 16.15 63.77 22.88
N ALA A 101 16.43 62.58 23.42
CA ALA A 101 16.37 61.33 22.66
C ALA A 101 14.97 61.13 22.04
N TRP A 102 13.91 61.37 22.82
CA TRP A 102 12.52 61.29 22.34
C TRP A 102 12.24 62.27 21.21
N VAL A 103 12.69 63.51 21.32
CA VAL A 103 12.45 64.55 20.31
C VAL A 103 13.15 64.20 18.99
N PHE A 104 14.40 63.75 19.01
CA PHE A 104 15.09 63.28 17.80
C PHE A 104 14.38 62.10 17.15
N PHE A 105 14.02 61.07 17.94
CA PHE A 105 13.29 59.91 17.42
C PHE A 105 11.91 60.28 16.89
N GLN A 106 11.16 61.10 17.63
CA GLN A 106 9.84 61.56 17.22
C GLN A 106 9.92 62.34 15.90
N GLN A 107 10.96 63.16 15.73
CA GLN A 107 11.17 63.93 14.51
C GLN A 107 11.41 63.02 13.31
N TYR A 108 12.27 62.01 13.45
CA TYR A 108 12.49 60.98 12.43
C TYR A 108 11.20 60.28 11.99
N VAL A 109 10.35 59.90 12.95
CA VAL A 109 9.07 59.24 12.66
C VAL A 109 8.12 60.20 11.93
N ILE A 110 8.04 61.45 12.38
CA ILE A 110 7.14 62.49 11.84
C ILE A 110 7.49 62.89 10.43
N THR A 111 8.77 62.91 10.07
CA THR A 111 9.29 63.25 8.74
C THR A 111 9.24 62.08 7.75
N GLY A 112 8.79 60.90 8.19
CA GLY A 112 8.63 59.74 7.31
C GLY A 112 9.92 58.98 7.06
N GLN A 113 10.88 59.03 7.99
CA GLN A 113 12.16 58.29 7.93
C GLN A 113 13.11 58.76 6.83
N VAL A 114 13.00 60.03 6.42
CA VAL A 114 13.82 60.59 5.35
C VAL A 114 15.30 60.67 5.75
N GLU A 115 15.58 61.03 7.01
CA GLU A 115 16.94 61.29 7.49
C GLU A 115 17.34 60.31 8.62
N PRO A 116 18.17 59.28 8.36
CA PRO A 116 18.54 58.28 9.36
C PRO A 116 19.42 58.85 10.48
N ASP A 117 20.14 59.94 10.22
CA ASP A 117 21.02 60.61 11.19
C ASP A 117 20.26 61.11 12.43
N LEU A 118 18.96 61.42 12.30
CA LEU A 118 18.11 61.78 13.44
C LEU A 118 17.97 60.62 14.45
N VAL A 119 17.87 59.38 13.97
CA VAL A 119 17.84 58.20 14.86
C VAL A 119 19.24 57.92 15.41
N ALA A 120 20.28 58.13 14.63
CA ALA A 120 21.66 58.01 15.11
C ALA A 120 21.96 59.03 16.23
N ALA A 121 21.45 60.26 16.11
CA ALA A 121 21.52 61.27 17.16
C ALA A 121 20.75 60.82 18.41
N ALA A 122 19.51 60.32 18.26
CA ALA A 122 18.77 59.74 19.38
C ALA A 122 19.54 58.58 20.05
N LEU A 123 20.19 57.71 19.26
CA LEU A 123 20.95 56.56 19.76
C LEU A 123 22.15 57.00 20.57
N THR A 124 22.82 58.06 20.11
CA THR A 124 23.95 58.68 20.80
C THR A 124 23.51 59.21 22.17
N VAL A 125 22.37 59.90 22.23
CA VAL A 125 21.80 60.39 23.51
C VAL A 125 21.38 59.23 24.43
N LEU A 126 20.93 58.10 23.88
CA LEU A 126 20.59 56.92 24.70
C LEU A 126 21.80 56.33 25.45
N VAL A 127 23.04 56.55 25.00
CA VAL A 127 24.24 56.15 25.73
C VAL A 127 24.31 56.87 27.08
N ASP A 128 24.03 58.18 27.08
CA ASP A 128 23.99 58.98 28.30
C ASP A 128 22.81 58.59 29.19
N VAL A 129 21.64 58.33 28.59
CA VAL A 129 20.47 57.82 29.32
C VAL A 129 20.78 56.50 30.01
N ALA A 130 21.46 55.57 29.33
CA ALA A 130 21.87 54.29 29.91
C ALA A 130 22.84 54.49 31.09
N ALA A 131 23.81 55.40 30.97
CA ALA A 131 24.72 55.73 32.07
C ALA A 131 23.96 56.33 33.28
N ASP A 132 22.97 57.17 33.03
CA ASP A 132 22.16 57.80 34.06
C ASP A 132 21.29 56.81 34.85
N THR A 133 20.76 55.77 34.18
CA THR A 133 19.96 54.73 34.85
C THR A 133 20.77 53.93 35.89
N LYS A 134 22.07 53.72 35.65
CA LYS A 134 22.97 53.02 36.56
C LYS A 134 23.29 53.81 37.83
N GLN A 135 23.15 55.14 37.79
CA GLN A 135 23.43 56.02 38.93
C GLN A 135 22.30 56.08 39.98
N GLY A 136 21.21 55.31 39.80
CA GLY A 136 20.28 54.98 40.88
C GLY A 136 19.19 56.02 41.20
N SER A 137 18.76 56.86 40.24
CA SER A 137 17.60 57.74 40.44
C SER A 137 16.32 56.93 40.68
N ARG A 138 15.78 57.02 41.91
CA ARG A 138 14.55 56.33 42.36
C ARG A 138 13.28 57.17 42.21
N ASP A 139 13.34 58.32 41.54
CA ASP A 139 12.14 59.15 41.35
C ASP A 139 11.09 58.40 40.50
N PRO A 140 9.91 58.07 41.07
CA PRO A 140 8.84 57.35 40.36
C PRO A 140 8.37 58.06 39.09
N LEU A 141 8.47 59.40 39.05
CA LEU A 141 8.02 60.19 37.90
C LEU A 141 9.04 60.18 36.77
N TYR A 142 10.35 60.31 37.07
CA TYR A 142 11.41 60.01 36.12
C TYR A 142 11.29 58.60 35.54
N VAL A 143 11.00 57.60 36.38
CA VAL A 143 10.78 56.22 35.93
C VAL A 143 9.69 56.15 34.87
N LYS A 144 8.56 56.80 35.13
CA LYS A 144 7.41 56.82 34.22
C LYS A 144 7.74 57.48 32.88
N VAL A 145 8.41 58.63 32.89
CA VAL A 145 8.81 59.32 31.64
C VAL A 145 9.81 58.49 30.85
N LEU A 146 10.81 57.92 31.50
CA LEU A 146 11.81 57.05 30.86
C LEU A 146 11.16 55.85 30.18
N LEU A 147 10.36 55.07 30.92
CA LEU A 147 9.72 53.88 30.37
C LEU A 147 8.71 54.21 29.27
N SER A 148 8.02 55.37 29.36
CA SER A 148 7.10 55.81 28.31
C SER A 148 7.84 56.19 27.02
N ALA A 149 8.94 56.94 27.12
CA ALA A 149 9.73 57.35 25.97
C ALA A 149 10.44 56.16 25.32
N LEU A 150 11.17 55.36 26.12
CA LEU A 150 11.86 54.17 25.62
C LEU A 150 10.90 53.11 25.09
N GLY A 151 9.77 52.88 25.78
CA GLY A 151 8.73 51.96 25.32
C GLY A 151 8.12 52.41 24.00
N GLY A 152 7.86 53.71 23.82
CA GLY A 152 7.37 54.25 22.56
C GLY A 152 8.38 54.14 21.41
N MET A 153 9.67 54.39 21.69
CA MET A 153 10.75 54.20 20.71
C MET A 153 10.87 52.73 20.31
N GLN A 154 10.96 51.84 21.30
CA GLN A 154 11.10 50.41 21.11
C GLN A 154 9.89 49.84 20.37
N GLU A 155 8.66 50.09 20.82
CA GLU A 155 7.44 49.55 20.20
C GLU A 155 7.31 49.96 18.73
N TRP A 156 7.61 51.22 18.42
CA TRP A 156 7.55 51.71 17.04
C TRP A 156 8.63 51.06 16.17
N SER A 157 9.87 50.98 16.67
CA SER A 157 10.98 50.34 15.95
C SER A 157 10.74 48.85 15.76
N GLU A 158 10.26 48.15 16.79
CA GLU A 158 9.95 46.71 16.74
C GLU A 158 8.89 46.39 15.70
N LYS A 159 7.85 47.23 15.54
CA LYS A 159 6.83 47.01 14.50
C LYS A 159 7.41 46.91 13.09
N ARG A 160 8.49 47.66 12.79
CA ARG A 160 9.19 47.58 11.50
C ARG A 160 10.17 46.42 11.43
N LEU A 161 10.85 46.12 12.54
CA LEU A 161 11.80 45.01 12.62
C LEU A 161 11.11 43.64 12.60
N LEU A 162 9.86 43.54 13.05
CA LEU A 162 9.09 42.30 12.98
C LEU A 162 8.70 41.89 11.56
N ASP A 163 8.71 42.83 10.61
CA ASP A 163 8.49 42.60 9.18
C ASP A 163 9.45 43.47 8.36
N TYR A 164 10.75 43.30 8.62
CA TYR A 164 11.78 44.09 7.96
C TYR A 164 11.88 43.77 6.47
N HIS A 165 11.44 42.59 6.03
CA HIS A 165 11.37 42.27 4.60
C HIS A 165 10.41 43.25 3.91
N ASP A 166 9.14 43.36 4.32
CA ASP A 166 8.25 44.31 3.64
C ASP A 166 8.67 45.78 3.88
N SER A 167 9.19 46.09 5.07
CA SER A 167 9.56 47.46 5.46
C SER A 167 10.78 48.02 4.72
N TYR A 168 11.74 47.17 4.32
CA TYR A 168 13.03 47.59 3.77
C TYR A 168 13.38 46.99 2.40
N ASP A 169 12.66 45.99 1.91
CA ASP A 169 12.88 45.41 0.57
C ASP A 169 12.42 46.34 -0.57
N LYS A 170 11.33 47.09 -0.36
CA LYS A 170 10.74 48.01 -1.38
C LYS A 170 11.27 49.45 -1.31
N GLY A 171 12.41 49.67 -0.64
CA GLY A 171 12.98 51.00 -0.41
C GLY A 171 13.38 51.72 -1.71
N ILE A 172 12.81 52.91 -1.92
CA ILE A 172 13.12 53.85 -2.99
C ILE A 172 14.62 54.22 -2.96
N GLY A 173 15.40 53.73 -3.92
CA GLY A 173 16.77 54.21 -4.20
C GLY A 173 17.90 53.42 -3.50
N GLY A 174 18.96 53.14 -4.26
CA GLY A 174 20.01 52.17 -3.94
C GLY A 174 20.71 52.33 -2.58
N GLY A 175 21.15 51.19 -2.02
CA GLY A 175 22.19 51.08 -0.98
C GLY A 175 21.83 51.50 0.46
N SER A 176 20.83 52.37 0.66
CA SER A 176 20.56 53.02 1.96
C SER A 176 19.60 52.25 2.89
N ALA A 177 18.83 51.29 2.39
CA ALA A 177 17.78 50.61 3.19
C ALA A 177 18.34 49.76 4.34
N THR A 178 19.47 49.07 4.13
CA THR A 178 20.13 48.26 5.16
C THR A 178 20.77 49.10 6.26
N GLU A 179 21.27 50.30 5.92
CA GLU A 179 21.83 51.24 6.90
C GLU A 179 20.73 51.79 7.82
N GLY A 180 19.58 52.17 7.24
CA GLY A 180 18.41 52.58 8.02
C GLY A 180 17.89 51.50 8.96
N MET A 181 17.86 50.24 8.51
CA MET A 181 17.51 49.09 9.35
C MET A 181 18.53 48.88 10.48
N GLU A 182 19.83 48.99 10.19
CA GLU A 182 20.91 48.83 11.18
C GLU A 182 20.80 49.85 12.32
N ILE A 183 20.57 51.12 11.98
CA ILE A 183 20.41 52.21 12.95
C ILE A 183 19.13 51.99 13.78
N LEU A 184 18.03 51.60 13.14
CA LEU A 184 16.76 51.36 13.84
C LEU A 184 16.82 50.12 14.76
N LEU A 185 17.53 49.07 14.33
CA LEU A 185 17.81 47.88 15.15
C LEU A 185 18.65 48.26 16.37
N SER A 186 19.71 49.04 16.16
CA SER A 186 20.57 49.54 17.25
C SER A 186 19.76 50.36 18.27
N MET A 187 18.85 51.21 17.79
CA MET A 187 17.91 51.99 18.61
C MET A 187 16.97 51.10 19.43
N ALA A 188 16.31 50.12 18.79
CA ALA A 188 15.39 49.20 19.45
C ALA A 188 16.10 48.38 20.55
N LEU A 189 17.29 47.86 20.24
CA LEU A 189 18.10 47.08 21.18
C LEU A 189 18.62 47.93 22.34
N ALA A 190 19.06 49.17 22.08
CA ALA A 190 19.51 50.09 23.13
C ALA A 190 18.36 50.46 24.07
N ALA A 191 17.21 50.88 23.53
CA ALA A 191 16.04 51.23 24.33
C ALA A 191 15.53 50.02 25.14
N GLY A 192 15.42 48.86 24.51
CA GLY A 192 14.98 47.63 25.15
C GLY A 192 15.94 47.15 26.25
N LYS A 193 17.26 47.28 26.04
CA LYS A 193 18.27 46.91 27.05
C LYS A 193 18.18 47.81 28.28
N ILE A 194 17.98 49.12 28.11
CA ILE A 194 17.82 50.05 29.24
C ILE A 194 16.55 49.70 30.05
N ILE A 195 15.47 49.29 29.39
CA ILE A 195 14.25 48.82 30.06
C ILE A 195 14.53 47.53 30.84
N ALA A 196 15.14 46.52 30.21
CA ALA A 196 15.42 45.22 30.80
C ALA A 196 16.38 45.29 32.00
N ASP A 197 17.48 46.04 31.87
CA ASP A 197 18.47 46.27 32.94
C ASP A 197 17.80 46.87 34.19
N ARG A 198 16.78 47.72 33.99
CA ARG A 198 16.04 48.35 35.09
C ARG A 198 15.04 47.40 35.75
N GLU A 199 14.37 46.57 34.98
CA GLU A 199 13.39 45.60 35.48
C GLU A 199 14.05 44.39 36.16
N GLY A 200 15.37 44.31 36.15
CA GLY A 200 16.15 43.21 36.74
C GLY A 200 16.07 41.93 35.91
N ALA A 201 15.69 42.05 34.63
CA ALA A 201 15.52 40.94 33.71
C ALA A 201 16.88 40.47 33.14
N GLY A 202 17.69 39.81 33.97
CA GLY A 202 18.73 38.82 33.62
C GLY A 202 19.93 39.24 32.72
N ASP A 203 21.12 38.73 33.10
CA ASP A 203 22.42 38.87 32.38
C ASP A 203 22.52 38.01 31.08
N GLY A 204 21.39 37.78 30.41
CA GLY A 204 21.31 36.99 29.18
C GLY A 204 21.72 37.80 27.94
N ASN A 205 21.93 37.13 26.80
CA ASN A 205 22.20 37.79 25.52
C ASN A 205 20.92 38.43 24.93
N PHE A 206 20.40 39.48 25.60
CA PHE A 206 19.16 40.19 25.23
C PHE A 206 19.10 40.56 23.75
N ALA A 207 20.22 41.06 23.21
CA ALA A 207 20.31 41.48 21.82
C ALA A 207 20.15 40.28 20.86
N GLY A 208 20.83 39.18 21.15
CA GLY A 208 20.72 37.95 20.37
C GLY A 208 19.29 37.41 20.38
N ASP A 209 18.68 37.27 21.55
CA ASP A 209 17.33 36.70 21.68
C ASP A 209 16.25 37.56 20.99
N ARG A 210 16.42 38.89 20.99
CA ARG A 210 15.53 39.82 20.26
C ARG A 210 15.72 39.76 18.75
N VAL A 211 16.96 39.74 18.28
CA VAL A 211 17.26 39.62 16.84
C VAL A 211 16.75 38.30 16.29
N ASP A 212 16.98 37.22 17.02
CA ASP A 212 16.45 35.90 16.75
C ASP A 212 14.90 35.91 16.64
N TYR A 213 14.20 36.58 17.55
CA TYR A 213 12.76 36.79 17.44
C TYR A 213 12.34 37.59 16.19
N TYR A 214 13.02 38.70 15.89
CA TYR A 214 12.70 39.53 14.72
C TYR A 214 12.91 38.76 13.40
N VAL A 215 14.00 38.01 13.27
CA VAL A 215 14.26 37.16 12.10
C VAL A 215 13.14 36.14 11.91
N ARG A 216 12.73 35.42 12.98
CA ARG A 216 11.64 34.43 12.84
C ARG A 216 10.31 35.06 12.45
N CYS A 217 9.96 36.21 13.03
CA CYS A 217 8.72 36.92 12.70
C CYS A 217 8.72 37.42 11.25
N SER A 218 9.81 38.07 10.84
CA SER A 218 9.96 38.64 9.51
C SER A 218 9.98 37.53 8.44
N MET A 219 10.65 36.41 8.70
CA MET A 219 10.63 35.24 7.82
C MET A 219 9.26 34.61 7.67
N LYS A 220 8.51 34.49 8.77
CA LYS A 220 7.14 33.99 8.72
C LYS A 220 6.26 34.91 7.88
N SER A 221 6.35 36.23 8.08
CA SER A 221 5.58 37.22 7.31
C SER A 221 5.93 37.17 5.83
N ALA A 222 7.22 37.13 5.50
CA ALA A 222 7.70 37.04 4.12
C ALA A 222 7.24 35.73 3.45
N PHE A 223 7.33 34.59 4.15
CA PHE A 223 6.83 33.31 3.64
C PHE A 223 5.31 33.34 3.41
N THR A 224 4.53 33.92 4.34
CA THR A 224 3.08 34.04 4.16
C THR A 224 2.74 34.94 2.98
N ASN A 225 3.49 36.02 2.76
CA ASN A 225 3.31 36.88 1.59
C ASN A 225 3.62 36.13 0.28
N ILE A 226 4.68 35.33 0.22
CA ILE A 226 4.97 34.48 -0.96
C ILE A 226 3.85 33.46 -1.18
N LEU A 227 3.35 32.83 -0.11
CA LEU A 227 2.26 31.86 -0.20
C LEU A 227 0.95 32.49 -0.70
N GLU A 228 0.61 33.70 -0.24
CA GLU A 228 -0.58 34.44 -0.64
C GLU A 228 -0.45 35.05 -2.04
N ASN A 229 0.71 35.61 -2.39
CA ASN A 229 0.97 36.19 -3.71
C ASN A 229 1.15 35.11 -4.78
N GLY A 230 1.71 33.95 -4.45
CA GLY A 230 1.76 32.79 -5.35
C GLY A 230 0.37 32.23 -5.69
N LEU A 231 -0.65 32.52 -4.86
CA LEU A 231 -2.07 32.26 -5.15
C LEU A 231 -2.74 33.40 -5.95
N GLY A 232 -2.10 34.57 -6.08
CA GLY A 232 -2.67 35.80 -6.63
C GLY A 232 -2.01 36.36 -7.90
N GLU A 233 -0.72 36.13 -8.13
CA GLU A 233 0.06 36.68 -9.27
C GLU A 233 0.11 35.74 -10.48
N SER A 234 -1.07 35.29 -10.93
CA SER A 234 -1.27 35.00 -12.36
C SER A 234 -1.66 36.30 -13.08
N ASP A 235 -0.79 37.32 -13.03
CA ASP A 235 -1.03 38.61 -13.69
C ASP A 235 -0.68 38.55 -15.19
N SER A 236 -1.24 37.55 -15.87
CA SER A 236 -1.19 37.38 -17.32
C SER A 236 -2.51 36.80 -17.85
N VAL A 237 -3.60 37.58 -17.80
CA VAL A 237 -4.78 37.55 -18.73
C VAL A 237 -5.39 36.18 -19.10
N ILE A 238 -5.11 35.10 -18.37
CA ILE A 238 -5.76 33.81 -18.47
C ILE A 238 -5.89 33.30 -17.04
N ILE A 239 -7.11 33.37 -16.52
CA ILE A 239 -7.47 32.75 -15.25
C ILE A 239 -7.30 31.24 -15.46
N ASP A 240 -6.14 30.68 -15.11
CA ASP A 240 -6.02 29.25 -14.95
C ASP A 240 -6.45 28.91 -13.52
N ARG A 241 -7.77 28.83 -13.36
CA ARG A 241 -8.45 28.32 -12.14
C ARG A 241 -8.08 26.86 -11.84
N ASP A 242 -7.25 26.24 -12.67
CA ASP A 242 -6.77 24.86 -12.64
C ASP A 242 -5.27 24.77 -12.34
N SER A 243 -4.69 25.70 -11.55
CA SER A 243 -3.32 25.52 -11.06
C SER A 243 -3.26 24.32 -10.12
N ASP A 244 -2.74 23.21 -10.64
CA ASP A 244 -2.55 21.96 -9.93
C ASP A 244 -1.79 22.18 -8.60
N PRO A 245 -2.31 21.73 -7.44
CA PRO A 245 -1.71 22.00 -6.14
C PRO A 245 -0.25 21.54 -6.01
N GLY A 246 0.18 20.48 -6.73
CA GLY A 246 1.59 20.10 -6.74
C GLY A 246 2.48 21.14 -7.42
N SER A 247 2.02 21.74 -8.53
CA SER A 247 2.74 22.83 -9.20
C SER A 247 2.96 24.04 -8.30
N VAL A 248 1.94 24.42 -7.52
CA VAL A 248 2.02 25.52 -6.55
C VAL A 248 3.03 25.21 -5.45
N LEU A 249 3.03 23.99 -4.90
CA LEU A 249 4.02 23.59 -3.88
C LEU A 249 5.47 23.57 -4.43
N MET A 250 5.67 23.12 -5.67
CA MET A 250 6.99 23.12 -6.31
C MET A 250 7.50 24.55 -6.52
N GLN A 251 6.63 25.48 -6.90
CA GLN A 251 6.97 26.88 -7.04
C GLN A 251 7.27 27.52 -5.67
N LEU A 252 6.41 27.28 -4.67
CA LEU A 252 6.63 27.72 -3.29
C LEU A 252 7.98 27.25 -2.73
N ALA A 253 8.38 26.00 -3.02
CA ALA A 253 9.68 25.49 -2.60
C ALA A 253 10.85 26.31 -3.19
N ARG A 254 10.75 26.69 -4.48
CA ARG A 254 11.77 27.52 -5.15
C ARG A 254 11.80 28.93 -4.59
N ASP A 255 10.63 29.53 -4.38
CA ASP A 255 10.53 30.90 -3.87
C ASP A 255 11.01 30.99 -2.41
N THR A 256 10.77 29.93 -1.62
CA THR A 256 11.33 29.78 -0.27
C THR A 256 12.86 29.69 -0.29
N GLU A 257 13.42 28.93 -1.23
CA GLU A 257 14.87 28.84 -1.44
C GLU A 257 15.46 30.22 -1.80
N GLN A 258 14.80 30.95 -2.69
CA GLN A 258 15.21 32.30 -3.09
C GLN A 258 15.12 33.30 -1.94
N LEU A 259 14.07 33.25 -1.13
CA LEU A 259 13.91 34.08 0.06
C LEU A 259 15.05 33.84 1.06
N ALA A 260 15.41 32.57 1.30
CA ALA A 260 16.54 32.23 2.16
C ALA A 260 17.87 32.78 1.61
N MET A 261 18.09 32.68 0.30
CA MET A 261 19.28 33.27 -0.34
C MET A 261 19.29 34.79 -0.26
N PHE A 262 18.13 35.44 -0.36
CA PHE A 262 17.98 36.88 -0.25
C PHE A 262 18.33 37.38 1.15
N GLU A 263 17.79 36.74 2.19
CA GLU A 263 18.14 37.01 3.59
C GLU A 263 19.64 36.94 3.82
N ARG A 264 20.26 35.83 3.40
CA ARG A 264 21.69 35.56 3.59
C ARG A 264 22.57 36.66 2.99
N ARG A 265 22.13 37.25 1.88
CA ARG A 265 22.90 38.25 1.13
C ARG A 265 22.69 39.67 1.66
N ASN A 266 21.46 40.04 2.01
CA ASN A 266 21.10 41.43 2.26
C ASN A 266 21.02 41.78 3.76
N PHE A 267 20.35 40.95 4.57
CA PHE A 267 20.04 41.30 5.96
C PHE A 267 20.94 40.58 6.98
N SER A 268 21.26 39.31 6.73
CA SER A 268 22.10 38.52 7.62
C SER A 268 23.49 39.13 7.94
N PRO A 269 24.19 39.81 7.00
CA PRO A 269 25.46 40.49 7.33
C PRO A 269 25.30 41.60 8.38
N VAL A 270 24.17 42.31 8.38
CA VAL A 270 23.85 43.36 9.36
C VAL A 270 23.52 42.72 10.71
N LEU A 271 22.65 41.70 10.70
CA LEU A 271 22.16 41.02 11.90
C LEU A 271 23.27 40.25 12.65
N ARG A 272 24.32 39.81 11.93
CA ARG A 272 25.44 39.06 12.51
C ARG A 272 26.23 39.83 13.57
N ARG A 273 26.07 41.16 13.66
CA ARG A 273 26.66 41.98 14.74
C ARG A 273 26.05 41.70 16.12
N TRP A 274 24.82 41.20 16.16
CA TRP A 274 24.07 40.96 17.41
C TRP A 274 23.67 39.50 17.62
N HIS A 275 23.65 38.71 16.55
CA HIS A 275 23.31 37.29 16.60
C HIS A 275 24.40 36.44 15.93
N PRO A 276 24.86 35.34 16.55
CA PRO A 276 25.97 34.53 16.02
C PRO A 276 25.67 33.84 14.69
N ALA A 277 24.42 33.38 14.48
CA ALA A 277 24.02 32.58 13.31
C ALA A 277 22.64 32.99 12.78
N PRO A 278 22.48 34.21 12.19
CA PRO A 278 21.19 34.70 11.72
C PRO A 278 20.66 33.92 10.49
N VAL A 279 21.56 33.38 9.65
CA VAL A 279 21.18 32.61 8.45
C VAL A 279 20.55 31.28 8.86
N ALA A 280 21.11 30.61 9.86
CA ALA A 280 20.58 29.37 10.43
C ALA A 280 19.18 29.58 10.99
N VAL A 281 18.94 30.65 11.75
CA VAL A 281 17.61 30.98 12.30
C VAL A 281 16.59 31.19 11.18
N ALA A 282 16.97 31.91 10.12
CA ALA A 282 16.11 32.13 8.97
C ALA A 282 15.80 30.81 8.23
N ALA A 283 16.82 30.01 7.93
CA ALA A 283 16.68 28.74 7.23
C ALA A 283 15.80 27.75 7.98
N VAL A 284 15.98 27.59 9.29
CA VAL A 284 15.15 26.72 10.16
C VAL A 284 13.71 27.22 10.20
N THR A 285 13.49 28.54 10.25
CA THR A 285 12.14 29.10 10.24
C THR A 285 11.41 28.82 8.92
N LEU A 286 12.08 29.04 7.79
CA LEU A 286 11.52 28.78 6.46
C LEU A 286 11.28 27.29 6.22
N HIS A 287 12.19 26.43 6.68
CA HIS A 287 12.01 24.99 6.66
C HIS A 287 10.74 24.57 7.42
N GLY A 288 10.56 25.08 8.65
CA GLY A 288 9.38 24.80 9.46
C GLY A 288 8.07 25.29 8.80
N CYS A 289 8.08 26.49 8.22
CA CYS A 289 6.93 27.04 7.49
C CYS A 289 6.54 26.17 6.29
N PHE A 290 7.49 25.84 5.43
CA PHE A 290 7.27 24.97 4.28
C PHE A 290 6.83 23.57 4.71
N GLY A 291 7.44 23.02 5.76
CA GLY A 291 7.09 21.71 6.32
C GLY A 291 5.66 21.62 6.84
N VAL A 292 5.07 22.71 7.34
CA VAL A 292 3.63 22.74 7.69
C VAL A 292 2.76 22.61 6.44
N VAL A 293 3.07 23.35 5.38
CA VAL A 293 2.31 23.32 4.11
C VAL A 293 2.44 21.96 3.43
N LEU A 294 3.67 21.41 3.37
CA LEU A 294 3.94 20.09 2.81
C LEU A 294 3.14 19.00 3.54
N ARG A 295 3.12 19.01 4.87
CA ARG A 295 2.33 18.04 5.67
C ARG A 295 0.84 18.13 5.39
N GLN A 296 0.29 19.35 5.24
CA GLN A 296 -1.13 19.52 4.88
C GLN A 296 -1.46 19.00 3.48
N TYR A 297 -0.54 19.13 2.53
CA TYR A 297 -0.68 18.55 1.19
C TYR A 297 -0.64 17.02 1.26
N LEU A 298 0.38 16.45 1.92
CA LEU A 298 0.54 15.00 2.06
C LEU A 298 -0.63 14.32 2.77
N ALA A 299 -1.27 14.98 3.74
CA ALA A 299 -2.45 14.46 4.44
C ALA A 299 -3.67 14.22 3.53
N LYS A 300 -3.69 14.81 2.32
CA LYS A 300 -4.79 14.66 1.35
C LYS A 300 -4.48 13.61 0.27
N VAL A 301 -3.25 13.10 0.19
CA VAL A 301 -2.83 12.21 -0.87
C VAL A 301 -2.87 10.76 -0.40
N THR A 302 -3.43 9.88 -1.22
CA THR A 302 -3.57 8.44 -0.94
C THR A 302 -2.79 7.56 -1.90
N ILE A 303 -2.36 8.09 -3.04
CA ILE A 303 -1.68 7.34 -4.11
C ILE A 303 -0.41 8.10 -4.51
N LEU A 304 0.68 7.36 -4.73
CA LEU A 304 1.93 7.93 -5.22
C LEU A 304 1.83 8.22 -6.72
N THR A 305 1.74 9.49 -7.09
CA THR A 305 1.74 9.96 -8.49
C THR A 305 3.11 10.53 -8.89
N ASP A 306 3.38 10.64 -10.20
CA ASP A 306 4.59 11.30 -10.72
C ASP A 306 4.70 12.77 -10.24
N GLU A 307 3.56 13.47 -10.19
CA GLU A 307 3.48 14.83 -9.65
C GLU A 307 3.87 14.89 -8.17
N LEU A 308 3.33 14.00 -7.33
CA LEU A 308 3.70 13.92 -5.92
C LEU A 308 5.20 13.65 -5.75
N VAL A 309 5.78 12.76 -6.56
CA VAL A 309 7.23 12.51 -6.52
C VAL A 309 8.04 13.76 -6.89
N ARG A 310 7.59 14.56 -7.84
CA ARG A 310 8.23 15.85 -8.17
C ARG A 310 8.10 16.87 -7.04
N VAL A 311 6.96 16.93 -6.36
CA VAL A 311 6.75 17.77 -5.16
C VAL A 311 7.71 17.35 -4.06
N LEU A 312 7.76 16.06 -3.74
CA LEU A 312 8.65 15.49 -2.74
C LEU A 312 10.13 15.68 -3.07
N HIS A 313 10.50 15.56 -4.35
CA HIS A 313 11.87 15.85 -4.80
C HIS A 313 12.21 17.34 -4.65
N SER A 314 11.27 18.24 -4.98
CA SER A 314 11.45 19.68 -4.77
C SER A 314 11.60 20.04 -3.30
N ALA A 315 10.81 19.40 -2.42
CA ALA A 315 10.93 19.52 -0.97
C ALA A 315 12.29 19.03 -0.45
N SER A 316 12.75 17.86 -0.90
CA SER A 316 14.09 17.33 -0.55
C SER A 316 15.22 18.27 -1.00
N ARG A 317 15.06 18.90 -2.16
CA ARG A 317 16.06 19.84 -2.68
C ARG A 317 16.11 21.13 -1.86
N LEU A 318 14.95 21.68 -1.50
CA LEU A 318 14.84 22.82 -0.58
C LEU A 318 15.47 22.50 0.78
N GLU A 319 15.12 21.34 1.36
CA GLU A 319 15.69 20.90 2.64
C GLU A 319 17.22 20.83 2.59
N LYS A 320 17.79 20.23 1.55
CA LYS A 320 19.26 20.16 1.39
C LYS A 320 19.89 21.54 1.28
N ALA A 321 19.27 22.47 0.55
CA ALA A 321 19.77 23.83 0.42
C ALA A 321 19.74 24.57 1.76
N LEU A 322 18.63 24.50 2.50
CA LEU A 322 18.50 25.13 3.83
C LEU A 322 19.42 24.50 4.87
N ALA A 323 19.56 23.17 4.87
CA ALA A 323 20.46 22.45 5.76
C ALA A 323 21.93 22.82 5.48
N GLN A 324 22.30 22.93 4.20
CA GLN A 324 23.64 23.40 3.80
C GLN A 324 23.90 24.83 4.30
N MET A 325 22.97 25.75 4.10
CA MET A 325 23.10 27.14 4.59
C MET A 325 23.26 27.20 6.10
N THR A 326 22.49 26.39 6.83
CA THR A 326 22.53 26.32 8.30
C THR A 326 23.87 25.74 8.77
N ALA A 327 24.39 24.72 8.10
CA ALA A 327 25.68 24.11 8.41
C ALA A 327 26.86 25.06 8.12
N GLU A 328 26.82 25.81 7.01
CA GLU A 328 27.80 26.84 6.67
C GLU A 328 27.82 27.95 7.74
N ASP A 329 26.65 28.47 8.14
CA ASP A 329 26.53 29.52 9.16
C ASP A 329 27.01 29.06 10.54
N ALA A 330 26.72 27.81 10.91
CA ALA A 330 27.17 27.24 12.17
C ALA A 330 28.67 26.91 12.19
N ALA A 331 29.29 26.64 11.03
CA ALA A 331 30.73 26.41 10.92
C ALA A 331 31.55 27.70 11.08
N ASP A 332 30.98 28.83 10.64
CA ASP A 332 31.57 30.17 10.78
C ASP A 332 31.45 30.73 12.21
N CYS A 333 30.77 30.02 13.12
CA CYS A 333 30.42 30.49 14.46
C CYS A 333 31.02 29.60 15.58
N ASP A 334 31.76 30.22 16.51
CA ASP A 334 32.33 29.54 17.69
C ASP A 334 31.31 29.26 18.82
N ASP A 335 30.11 29.85 18.76
CA ASP A 335 29.05 29.70 19.78
C ASP A 335 28.29 28.37 19.62
N GLY A 336 28.13 27.63 20.73
CA GLY A 336 27.33 26.41 20.80
C GLY A 336 25.84 26.62 20.51
N ARG A 337 25.31 27.84 20.63
CA ARG A 337 23.92 28.18 20.27
C ARG A 337 23.63 28.00 18.77
N ALA A 338 24.60 28.21 17.90
CA ALA A 338 24.42 27.95 16.47
C ALA A 338 24.14 26.46 16.22
N LYS A 339 24.80 25.57 16.99
CA LYS A 339 24.60 24.12 16.92
C LYS A 339 23.25 23.68 17.46
N THR A 340 22.69 24.37 18.46
CA THR A 340 21.34 24.06 18.96
C THR A 340 20.28 24.41 17.92
N VAL A 341 20.42 25.56 17.23
CA VAL A 341 19.49 25.96 16.15
C VAL A 341 19.54 24.98 14.98
N VAL A 342 20.73 24.47 14.62
CA VAL A 342 20.86 23.42 13.59
C VAL A 342 20.12 22.14 13.98
N GLY A 343 20.09 21.80 15.27
CA GLY A 343 19.38 20.62 15.78
C GLY A 343 17.85 20.71 15.70
N ASP A 344 17.30 21.92 15.54
CA ASP A 344 15.84 22.13 15.48
C ASP A 344 15.23 21.85 14.10
N MET A 345 16.06 21.58 13.07
CA MET A 345 15.61 21.26 11.72
C MET A 345 15.30 19.76 11.59
N GLU A 346 14.03 19.39 11.78
CA GLU A 346 13.57 18.01 11.57
C GLU A 346 13.50 17.67 10.07
N PRO A 347 14.02 16.53 9.60
CA PRO A 347 13.94 16.18 8.19
C PRO A 347 12.48 15.97 7.73
N PHE A 348 12.17 16.27 6.47
CA PHE A 348 10.86 16.02 5.85
C PHE A 348 10.57 14.53 5.63
N GLU A 349 11.54 13.65 5.86
CA GLU A 349 11.44 12.19 5.74
C GLU A 349 10.85 11.71 4.41
N VAL A 350 11.22 12.36 3.31
CA VAL A 350 10.63 12.13 1.97
C VAL A 350 10.62 10.64 1.59
N GLU A 351 11.71 9.91 1.81
CA GLU A 351 11.79 8.47 1.50
C GLU A 351 10.82 7.63 2.34
N SER A 352 10.67 7.96 3.62
CA SER A 352 9.72 7.31 4.54
C SER A 352 8.27 7.55 4.10
N VAL A 353 7.95 8.78 3.68
CA VAL A 353 6.62 9.15 3.16
C VAL A 353 6.30 8.37 1.88
N VAL A 354 7.24 8.31 0.92
CA VAL A 354 7.07 7.55 -0.33
C VAL A 354 6.79 6.08 -0.01
N MET A 355 7.62 5.47 0.84
CA MET A 355 7.47 4.07 1.22
C MET A 355 6.16 3.81 1.98
N GLY A 356 5.75 4.71 2.87
CA GLY A 356 4.50 4.62 3.62
C GLY A 356 3.27 4.64 2.70
N LEU A 357 3.25 5.55 1.72
CA LEU A 357 2.18 5.63 0.71
C LEU A 357 2.13 4.39 -0.17
N LEU A 358 3.28 3.87 -0.59
CA LEU A 358 3.35 2.64 -1.40
C LEU A 358 2.82 1.41 -0.65
N LYS A 359 3.21 1.25 0.61
CA LYS A 359 2.72 0.14 1.45
C LYS A 359 1.22 0.24 1.68
N ALA A 360 0.71 1.43 2.00
CA ALA A 360 -0.73 1.64 2.20
C ALA A 360 -1.54 1.34 0.92
N TRP A 361 -1.06 1.78 -0.25
CA TRP A 361 -1.67 1.45 -1.54
C TRP A 361 -1.63 -0.06 -1.82
N MET A 362 -0.50 -0.71 -1.59
CA MET A 362 -0.35 -2.15 -1.82
C MET A 362 -1.27 -2.96 -0.91
N ASP A 363 -1.36 -2.60 0.37
CA ASP A 363 -2.23 -3.26 1.34
C ASP A 363 -3.71 -3.14 0.95
N ASP A 364 -4.14 -1.97 0.45
CA ASP A 364 -5.50 -1.76 -0.08
C ASP A 364 -5.77 -2.68 -1.29
N LYS A 365 -4.88 -2.69 -2.28
CA LYS A 365 -5.06 -3.48 -3.52
C LYS A 365 -5.05 -4.98 -3.24
N LEU A 366 -4.13 -5.47 -2.41
CA LEU A 366 -4.09 -6.87 -1.98
C LEU A 366 -5.31 -7.22 -1.11
N GLY A 367 -5.79 -6.26 -0.29
CA GLY A 367 -7.04 -6.39 0.46
C GLY A 367 -8.24 -6.65 -0.44
N LEU A 368 -8.43 -5.84 -1.49
CA LEU A 368 -9.52 -6.01 -2.46
C LEU A 368 -9.50 -7.39 -3.15
N ALA A 369 -8.30 -7.88 -3.51
CA ALA A 369 -8.14 -9.20 -4.11
C ALA A 369 -8.43 -10.33 -3.11
N ARG A 370 -8.01 -10.21 -1.84
CA ARG A 370 -8.35 -11.15 -0.77
C ARG A 370 -9.85 -11.19 -0.50
N ASP A 371 -10.52 -10.04 -0.47
CA ASP A 371 -11.96 -9.95 -0.29
C ASP A 371 -12.72 -10.62 -1.44
N CYS A 372 -12.24 -10.47 -2.68
CA CYS A 372 -12.78 -11.19 -3.83
C CYS A 372 -12.69 -12.72 -3.63
N LEU A 373 -11.53 -13.22 -3.18
CA LEU A 373 -11.35 -14.64 -2.85
C LEU A 373 -12.28 -15.10 -1.72
N LEU A 374 -12.41 -14.33 -0.64
CA LEU A 374 -13.28 -14.68 0.49
C LEU A 374 -14.75 -14.74 0.06
N ARG A 375 -15.23 -13.75 -0.71
CA ARG A 375 -16.58 -13.78 -1.28
C ARG A 375 -16.79 -14.97 -2.20
N ALA A 376 -15.78 -15.34 -3.00
CA ALA A 376 -15.85 -16.52 -3.85
C ALA A 376 -16.01 -17.81 -3.02
N ARG A 377 -15.33 -17.94 -1.88
CA ARG A 377 -15.45 -19.11 -0.99
C ARG A 377 -16.88 -19.31 -0.47
N ASP A 378 -17.60 -18.22 -0.21
CA ASP A 378 -18.95 -18.28 0.34
C ASP A 378 -20.05 -18.45 -0.72
N THR A 379 -19.83 -17.91 -1.93
CA THR A 379 -20.90 -17.75 -2.93
C THR A 379 -20.77 -18.65 -4.16
N GLU A 380 -19.57 -19.21 -4.42
CA GLU A 380 -19.31 -19.90 -5.68
C GLU A 380 -20.07 -21.22 -5.80
N SER A 381 -20.85 -21.33 -6.88
CA SER A 381 -21.70 -22.49 -7.17
C SER A 381 -21.21 -23.35 -8.34
N TRP A 382 -20.12 -22.91 -9.00
CA TRP A 382 -19.48 -23.56 -10.14
C TRP A 382 -20.43 -23.72 -11.34
N ILE A 383 -21.17 -22.64 -11.61
CA ILE A 383 -22.02 -22.50 -12.80
C ILE A 383 -21.24 -21.63 -13.80
N PRO A 384 -21.17 -22.02 -15.08
CA PRO A 384 -20.44 -21.22 -16.07
C PRO A 384 -21.12 -19.85 -16.22
N LYS A 385 -20.31 -18.81 -16.43
CA LYS A 385 -20.81 -17.45 -16.59
C LYS A 385 -21.68 -17.28 -17.84
N SER A 386 -21.23 -17.82 -18.97
CA SER A 386 -22.01 -17.93 -20.20
C SER A 386 -21.58 -19.15 -21.02
N LYS A 387 -22.11 -19.31 -22.25
CA LYS A 387 -21.63 -20.36 -23.16
C LYS A 387 -20.25 -20.03 -23.72
N GLU A 388 -20.00 -18.74 -23.97
CA GLU A 388 -18.75 -18.20 -24.48
C GLU A 388 -17.68 -18.10 -23.38
N GLU A 389 -18.11 -17.96 -22.12
CA GLU A 389 -17.25 -17.88 -20.94
C GLU A 389 -17.53 -19.07 -20.00
N PRO A 390 -17.01 -20.28 -20.30
CA PRO A 390 -17.39 -21.50 -19.61
C PRO A 390 -16.62 -21.70 -18.28
N PHE A 391 -16.26 -20.61 -17.61
CA PHE A 391 -15.53 -20.56 -16.34
C PHE A 391 -16.33 -19.78 -15.26
N ALA A 392 -15.88 -19.83 -14.02
CA ALA A 392 -16.53 -19.17 -12.89
C ALA A 392 -16.36 -17.64 -12.92
N GLY A 393 -17.41 -16.91 -12.53
CA GLY A 393 -17.38 -15.43 -12.49
C GLY A 393 -16.33 -14.88 -11.52
N SER A 394 -16.12 -15.55 -10.39
CA SER A 394 -15.11 -15.16 -9.38
C SER A 394 -13.69 -15.11 -9.94
N ALA A 395 -13.31 -16.00 -10.85
CA ALA A 395 -11.99 -15.97 -11.48
C ALA A 395 -11.80 -14.73 -12.35
N MET A 396 -12.84 -14.32 -13.08
CA MET A 396 -12.78 -13.11 -13.89
C MET A 396 -12.60 -11.87 -13.02
N GLU A 397 -13.36 -11.75 -11.94
CA GLU A 397 -13.24 -10.62 -11.01
C GLU A 397 -11.82 -10.54 -10.44
N LEU A 398 -11.28 -11.66 -9.94
CA LEU A 398 -9.94 -11.72 -9.39
C LEU A 398 -8.86 -11.35 -10.43
N MET A 399 -8.94 -11.91 -11.64
CA MET A 399 -7.96 -11.63 -12.70
C MET A 399 -8.05 -10.19 -13.22
N LYS A 400 -9.25 -9.59 -13.22
CA LYS A 400 -9.43 -8.16 -13.55
C LYS A 400 -8.82 -7.25 -12.50
N LEU A 401 -9.06 -7.54 -11.22
CA LEU A 401 -8.45 -6.78 -10.11
C LEU A 401 -6.92 -6.85 -10.17
N ALA A 402 -6.36 -8.04 -10.40
CA ALA A 402 -4.93 -8.21 -10.52
C ALA A 402 -4.34 -7.45 -11.72
N ARG A 403 -5.02 -7.48 -12.88
CA ARG A 403 -4.59 -6.70 -14.05
C ARG A 403 -4.60 -5.19 -13.75
N LEU A 404 -5.69 -4.68 -13.19
CA LEU A 404 -5.79 -3.27 -12.81
C LEU A 404 -4.72 -2.87 -11.79
N THR A 405 -4.41 -3.74 -10.83
CA THR A 405 -3.35 -3.50 -9.85
C THR A 405 -1.97 -3.40 -10.51
N ILE A 406 -1.68 -4.27 -11.49
CA ILE A 406 -0.40 -4.24 -12.22
C ILE A 406 -0.34 -3.02 -13.16
N ASP A 407 -1.45 -2.66 -13.79
CA ASP A 407 -1.53 -1.46 -14.63
C ASP A 407 -1.29 -0.19 -13.79
N GLU A 408 -1.96 -0.04 -12.64
CA GLU A 408 -1.70 1.08 -11.70
C GLU A 408 -0.26 1.05 -11.16
N PHE A 409 0.27 -0.12 -10.82
CA PHE A 409 1.67 -0.24 -10.41
C PHE A 409 2.62 0.24 -11.51
N SER A 410 2.29 0.03 -12.78
CA SER A 410 3.11 0.48 -13.91
C SER A 410 3.16 2.01 -14.04
N GLU A 411 2.17 2.74 -13.52
CA GLU A 411 2.14 4.21 -13.49
C GLU A 411 2.99 4.82 -12.36
N ILE A 412 3.34 4.01 -11.34
CA ILE A 412 4.17 4.46 -10.21
C ILE A 412 5.60 4.80 -10.71
N PRO A 413 6.27 5.86 -10.20
CA PRO A 413 7.62 6.21 -10.63
C PRO A 413 8.66 5.11 -10.41
N ALA A 414 9.57 4.92 -11.38
CA ALA A 414 10.53 3.81 -11.39
C ALA A 414 11.43 3.73 -10.16
N SER A 415 11.85 4.88 -9.61
CA SER A 415 12.71 4.95 -8.43
C SER A 415 12.09 4.34 -7.16
N ALA A 416 10.76 4.19 -7.12
CA ALA A 416 10.04 3.68 -5.97
C ALA A 416 9.55 2.22 -6.17
N LYS A 417 9.66 1.68 -7.39
CA LYS A 417 9.17 0.34 -7.75
C LYS A 417 10.09 -0.78 -7.29
N ASP A 418 11.40 -0.60 -7.40
CA ASP A 418 12.38 -1.68 -7.22
C ASP A 418 12.35 -2.28 -5.80
N GLU A 419 11.97 -1.49 -4.81
CA GLU A 419 11.89 -1.94 -3.41
C GLU A 419 10.60 -2.72 -3.08
N VAL A 420 9.50 -2.49 -3.81
CA VAL A 420 8.15 -3.00 -3.46
C VAL A 420 7.63 -4.02 -4.48
N VAL A 421 8.23 -4.11 -5.67
CA VAL A 421 7.78 -5.02 -6.73
C VAL A 421 7.72 -6.48 -6.27
N HIS A 422 8.71 -6.92 -5.48
CA HIS A 422 8.74 -8.28 -4.94
C HIS A 422 7.59 -8.54 -3.96
N ASP A 423 7.34 -7.60 -3.04
CA ASP A 423 6.26 -7.72 -2.04
C ASP A 423 4.88 -7.76 -2.71
N LEU A 424 4.66 -6.92 -3.73
CA LEU A 424 3.40 -6.90 -4.48
C LEU A 424 3.19 -8.22 -5.25
N VAL A 425 4.23 -8.69 -5.94
CA VAL A 425 4.22 -9.95 -6.70
C VAL A 425 3.95 -11.13 -5.76
N ASP A 426 4.66 -11.22 -4.64
CA ASP A 426 4.49 -12.29 -3.67
C ASP A 426 3.09 -12.27 -3.05
N GLY A 427 2.55 -11.07 -2.78
CA GLY A 427 1.19 -10.86 -2.31
C GLY A 427 0.14 -11.39 -3.30
N LEU A 428 0.24 -11.01 -4.57
CA LEU A 428 -0.65 -11.50 -5.64
C LEU A 428 -0.49 -13.00 -5.87
N GLU A 429 0.75 -13.50 -5.91
CA GLU A 429 1.04 -14.92 -6.12
C GLU A 429 0.42 -15.78 -5.01
N SER A 430 0.53 -15.35 -3.74
CA SER A 430 -0.12 -16.01 -2.61
C SER A 430 -1.64 -16.08 -2.79
N ILE A 431 -2.28 -14.98 -3.19
CA ILE A 431 -3.74 -14.93 -3.39
C ILE A 431 -4.15 -15.87 -4.54
N PHE A 432 -3.38 -15.90 -5.63
CA PHE A 432 -3.64 -16.83 -6.73
C PHE A 432 -3.51 -18.28 -6.30
N GLN A 433 -2.48 -18.63 -5.52
CA GLN A 433 -2.32 -19.98 -5.00
C GLN A 433 -3.51 -20.41 -4.12
N ASP A 434 -3.99 -19.51 -3.25
CA ASP A 434 -5.14 -19.77 -2.41
C ASP A 434 -6.43 -19.93 -3.23
N TYR A 435 -6.60 -19.14 -4.28
CA TYR A 435 -7.72 -19.28 -5.21
C TYR A 435 -7.65 -20.59 -5.99
N ILE A 436 -6.48 -20.96 -6.51
CA ILE A 436 -6.24 -22.22 -7.22
C ILE A 436 -6.53 -23.42 -6.31
N SER A 437 -6.05 -23.39 -5.06
CA SER A 437 -6.33 -24.40 -4.04
C SER A 437 -7.83 -24.52 -3.77
N PHE A 438 -8.53 -23.38 -3.65
CA PHE A 438 -9.97 -23.34 -3.52
C PHE A 438 -10.68 -23.98 -4.73
N VAL A 439 -10.29 -23.67 -5.97
CA VAL A 439 -10.87 -24.30 -7.17
C VAL A 439 -10.60 -25.82 -7.19
N ALA A 440 -9.39 -26.24 -6.78
CA ALA A 440 -8.95 -27.63 -6.73
C ALA A 440 -9.60 -28.46 -5.60
N SER A 441 -10.28 -27.83 -4.64
CA SER A 441 -10.93 -28.49 -3.50
C SER A 441 -12.19 -29.29 -3.90
N CYS A 442 -12.03 -30.34 -4.71
CA CYS A 442 -13.14 -31.14 -5.26
C CYS A 442 -13.10 -32.62 -4.85
N GLY A 443 -12.24 -32.97 -3.89
CA GLY A 443 -12.05 -34.34 -3.40
C GLY A 443 -10.97 -35.12 -4.18
N SER A 444 -10.93 -36.43 -3.99
CA SER A 444 -9.96 -37.32 -4.63
C SER A 444 -10.67 -38.38 -5.47
N LYS A 445 -9.98 -38.91 -6.50
CA LYS A 445 -10.48 -40.05 -7.30
C LYS A 445 -10.86 -41.27 -6.45
N GLN A 446 -10.21 -41.46 -5.30
CA GLN A 446 -10.46 -42.59 -4.40
C GLN A 446 -11.91 -42.62 -3.90
N ASN A 447 -12.59 -41.47 -3.85
CA ASN A 447 -13.99 -41.38 -3.44
C ASN A 447 -14.98 -42.05 -4.42
N TYR A 448 -14.55 -42.28 -5.67
CA TYR A 448 -15.39 -42.86 -6.72
C TYR A 448 -15.06 -44.32 -7.04
N LEU A 449 -13.86 -44.79 -6.67
CA LEU A 449 -13.44 -46.16 -6.94
C LEU A 449 -14.22 -47.15 -6.07
N PRO A 450 -14.82 -48.20 -6.67
CA PRO A 450 -15.54 -49.21 -5.89
C PRO A 450 -14.57 -50.00 -5.00
N PRO A 451 -15.03 -50.46 -3.82
CA PRO A 451 -14.23 -51.36 -3.01
C PRO A 451 -13.99 -52.67 -3.76
N LEU A 452 -12.81 -53.25 -3.59
CA LEU A 452 -12.46 -54.51 -4.21
C LEU A 452 -13.33 -55.63 -3.64
N PRO A 453 -13.98 -56.45 -4.47
CA PRO A 453 -14.77 -57.58 -3.99
C PRO A 453 -13.85 -58.64 -3.35
N PRO A 454 -14.39 -59.45 -2.43
CA PRO A 454 -13.65 -60.57 -1.85
C PRO A 454 -13.25 -61.57 -2.94
N LEU A 455 -12.07 -62.17 -2.79
CA LEU A 455 -11.59 -63.20 -3.71
C LEU A 455 -12.45 -64.46 -3.55
N THR A 456 -13.03 -64.92 -4.66
CA THR A 456 -13.89 -66.10 -4.72
C THR A 456 -13.52 -66.93 -5.95
N ARG A 457 -13.71 -68.25 -5.85
CA ARG A 457 -13.51 -69.18 -6.98
C ARG A 457 -14.82 -69.42 -7.73
N CYS A 458 -14.75 -69.56 -9.06
CA CYS A 458 -15.91 -69.81 -9.93
C CYS A 458 -16.70 -71.06 -9.49
N ASN A 459 -18.03 -70.96 -9.52
CA ASN A 459 -18.90 -72.12 -9.34
C ASN A 459 -19.12 -72.76 -10.71
N GLN A 460 -18.61 -73.98 -10.90
CA GLN A 460 -18.91 -74.73 -12.10
C GLN A 460 -20.35 -75.22 -11.97
N ASP A 461 -21.28 -74.51 -12.62
CA ASP A 461 -22.67 -74.93 -12.70
C ASP A 461 -22.70 -76.30 -13.41
N SER A 462 -22.97 -77.35 -12.63
CA SER A 462 -23.35 -78.67 -13.15
C SER A 462 -24.45 -78.48 -14.20
N GLY A 463 -24.46 -79.27 -15.28
CA GLY A 463 -25.38 -79.07 -16.42
C GLY A 463 -26.86 -78.90 -16.04
N PHE A 464 -27.26 -79.42 -14.89
CA PHE A 464 -28.58 -79.27 -14.28
C PHE A 464 -28.91 -77.82 -13.85
N PHE A 465 -27.94 -77.08 -13.29
CA PHE A 465 -28.12 -75.71 -12.81
C PHE A 465 -28.22 -74.69 -13.95
N ARG A 466 -27.54 -74.96 -15.09
CA ARG A 466 -27.63 -74.16 -16.34
C ARG A 466 -29.02 -74.23 -17.00
N LEU A 467 -29.67 -75.40 -16.92
CA LEU A 467 -31.05 -75.60 -17.36
C LEU A 467 -32.05 -74.92 -16.41
N TRP A 468 -31.80 -74.97 -15.11
CA TRP A 468 -32.66 -74.33 -14.10
C TRP A 468 -32.57 -72.79 -14.14
N LYS A 469 -31.38 -72.19 -14.32
CA LYS A 469 -31.22 -70.73 -14.53
C LYS A 469 -31.87 -70.21 -15.82
N LYS A 470 -32.01 -71.04 -16.85
CA LYS A 470 -32.74 -70.71 -18.09
C LYS A 470 -34.26 -70.83 -17.94
N ALA A 471 -34.75 -71.60 -16.95
CA ALA A 471 -36.17 -71.86 -16.73
C ALA A 471 -36.77 -71.12 -15.52
N ALA A 472 -35.96 -70.77 -14.52
CA ALA A 472 -36.37 -70.08 -13.30
C ALA A 472 -35.82 -68.65 -13.28
N LEU A 473 -36.73 -67.71 -13.58
CA LEU A 473 -36.71 -66.24 -13.46
C LEU A 473 -36.60 -65.40 -14.74
N PRO A 474 -37.71 -64.73 -15.11
CA PRO A 474 -37.69 -63.43 -15.78
C PRO A 474 -37.90 -62.32 -14.74
N THR A 475 -36.86 -61.58 -14.33
CA THR A 475 -36.98 -60.17 -13.91
C THR A 475 -35.61 -59.54 -13.65
N CYS A 476 -35.06 -58.88 -14.66
CA CYS A 476 -34.39 -57.59 -14.57
C CYS A 476 -34.58 -56.93 -15.94
N GLN A 477 -35.84 -56.66 -16.29
CA GLN A 477 -36.10 -55.61 -17.26
C GLN A 477 -35.60 -54.31 -16.60
N ALA A 478 -34.61 -53.66 -17.23
CA ALA A 478 -34.58 -52.21 -17.23
C ALA A 478 -36.00 -51.70 -17.56
N PRO A 479 -36.48 -50.57 -17.03
CA PRO A 479 -37.85 -50.14 -17.27
C PRO A 479 -38.12 -50.03 -18.78
N GLU A 480 -38.75 -51.05 -19.35
CA GLU A 480 -39.34 -51.01 -20.68
C GLU A 480 -40.63 -50.21 -20.52
N VAL A 481 -40.56 -48.97 -21.00
CA VAL A 481 -41.74 -48.18 -21.31
C VAL A 481 -42.58 -48.99 -22.29
N SER A 482 -43.85 -49.19 -21.96
CA SER A 482 -44.88 -49.93 -22.70
C SER A 482 -44.79 -49.84 -24.23
N PRO A 483 -45.04 -50.94 -24.98
CA PRO A 483 -45.14 -50.91 -26.43
C PRO A 483 -46.56 -50.46 -26.83
N ARG A 484 -46.84 -49.16 -26.74
CA ARG A 484 -47.97 -48.55 -27.45
C ARG A 484 -47.58 -47.15 -27.95
N GLY A 485 -47.20 -47.09 -29.23
CA GLY A 485 -47.28 -45.88 -30.03
C GLY A 485 -45.94 -45.33 -30.53
N GLY A 486 -45.76 -45.39 -31.85
CA GLY A 486 -45.04 -44.37 -32.63
C GLY A 486 -43.51 -44.42 -32.61
N GLY A 487 -42.93 -44.70 -33.78
CA GLY A 487 -41.50 -44.54 -34.00
C GLY A 487 -41.03 -43.13 -33.65
N SER A 488 -40.13 -43.05 -32.67
CA SER A 488 -39.28 -41.89 -32.47
C SER A 488 -37.90 -42.41 -32.09
N HIS A 489 -36.89 -42.02 -32.87
CA HIS A 489 -35.50 -42.33 -32.60
C HIS A 489 -35.14 -41.85 -31.19
N HIS A 490 -35.03 -42.78 -30.23
CA HIS A 490 -34.50 -42.48 -28.91
C HIS A 490 -33.04 -42.05 -29.07
N ILE A 491 -32.80 -40.74 -29.12
CA ILE A 491 -31.47 -40.16 -28.93
C ILE A 491 -31.11 -40.48 -27.47
N PRO A 492 -30.10 -41.33 -27.20
CA PRO A 492 -29.70 -41.61 -25.83
C PRO A 492 -29.10 -40.32 -25.24
N ARG A 493 -29.55 -39.91 -24.05
CA ARG A 493 -29.04 -38.71 -23.37
C ARG A 493 -27.68 -39.01 -22.69
N PRO A 494 -26.74 -38.05 -22.66
CA PRO A 494 -25.51 -38.17 -21.88
C PRO A 494 -25.82 -38.51 -20.41
N SER A 495 -24.97 -39.32 -19.78
CA SER A 495 -25.14 -39.69 -18.36
C SER A 495 -24.53 -38.66 -17.39
N ILE A 496 -23.96 -37.58 -17.93
CA ILE A 496 -23.17 -36.59 -17.18
C ILE A 496 -24.07 -35.87 -16.17
N SER A 497 -23.75 -36.02 -14.88
CA SER A 497 -24.48 -35.38 -13.80
C SER A 497 -24.10 -33.90 -13.65
N ARG A 498 -24.95 -33.12 -12.97
CA ARG A 498 -24.63 -31.73 -12.59
C ARG A 498 -23.35 -31.63 -11.76
N GLY A 499 -23.03 -32.65 -10.97
CA GLY A 499 -21.79 -32.71 -10.20
C GLY A 499 -20.56 -32.77 -11.10
N THR A 500 -20.61 -33.55 -12.17
CA THR A 500 -19.51 -33.67 -13.15
C THR A 500 -19.38 -32.39 -13.98
N GLN A 501 -20.51 -31.75 -14.35
CA GLN A 501 -20.49 -30.45 -15.04
C GLN A 501 -19.81 -29.36 -14.18
N ARG A 502 -20.05 -29.32 -12.87
CA ARG A 502 -19.36 -28.39 -11.96
C ARG A 502 -17.84 -28.60 -11.93
N LEU A 503 -17.36 -29.84 -12.05
CA LEU A 503 -15.93 -30.14 -12.16
C LEU A 503 -15.35 -29.64 -13.49
N TYR A 504 -16.11 -29.69 -14.58
CA TYR A 504 -15.70 -29.10 -15.86
C TYR A 504 -15.59 -27.58 -15.80
N VAL A 505 -16.52 -26.91 -15.11
CA VAL A 505 -16.41 -25.46 -14.86
C VAL A 505 -15.17 -25.14 -14.04
N ARG A 506 -14.86 -25.91 -12.98
CA ARG A 506 -13.62 -25.77 -12.22
C ARG A 506 -12.38 -25.95 -13.08
N LEU A 507 -12.37 -26.95 -13.96
CA LEU A 507 -11.26 -27.19 -14.89
C LEU A 507 -11.06 -26.02 -15.86
N ASN A 508 -12.13 -25.52 -16.47
CA ASN A 508 -12.08 -24.33 -17.33
C ASN A 508 -11.60 -23.10 -16.56
N THR A 509 -12.03 -22.96 -15.30
CA THR A 509 -11.62 -21.86 -14.41
C THR A 509 -10.10 -21.91 -14.15
N LEU A 510 -9.53 -23.09 -13.89
CA LEU A 510 -8.08 -23.23 -13.71
C LEU A 510 -7.30 -22.87 -14.98
N HIS A 511 -7.78 -23.27 -16.16
CA HIS A 511 -7.14 -22.87 -17.43
C HIS A 511 -7.26 -21.36 -17.70
N TYR A 512 -8.40 -20.76 -17.35
CA TYR A 512 -8.60 -19.32 -17.44
C TYR A 512 -7.59 -18.58 -16.54
N VAL A 513 -7.49 -18.99 -15.28
CA VAL A 513 -6.52 -18.43 -14.31
C VAL A 513 -5.09 -18.61 -14.82
N LEU A 514 -4.70 -19.81 -15.27
CA LEU A 514 -3.35 -20.06 -15.81
C LEU A 514 -3.01 -19.10 -16.96
N THR A 515 -3.93 -18.93 -17.92
CA THR A 515 -3.72 -18.03 -19.07
C THR A 515 -3.54 -16.57 -18.62
N HIS A 516 -4.30 -16.13 -17.61
CA HIS A 516 -4.20 -14.76 -17.10
C HIS A 516 -2.93 -14.57 -16.27
N VAL A 517 -2.58 -15.53 -15.42
CA VAL A 517 -1.32 -15.52 -14.67
C VAL A 517 -0.12 -15.45 -15.61
N GLU A 518 -0.11 -16.22 -16.71
CA GLU A 518 0.91 -16.14 -17.76
C GLU A 518 0.98 -14.73 -18.39
N ALA A 519 -0.16 -14.13 -18.70
CA ALA A 519 -0.22 -12.78 -19.27
C ALA A 519 0.25 -11.69 -18.27
N LEU A 520 -0.03 -11.85 -16.99
CA LEU A 520 0.46 -10.94 -15.95
C LEU A 520 1.97 -11.09 -15.75
N ASP A 521 2.49 -12.32 -15.74
CA ASP A 521 3.94 -12.63 -15.67
C ASP A 521 4.69 -11.94 -16.82
N THR A 522 4.13 -11.95 -18.04
CA THR A 522 4.71 -11.23 -19.19
C THR A 522 4.69 -9.70 -19.05
N SER A 523 3.69 -9.14 -18.37
CA SER A 523 3.59 -7.68 -18.15
C SER A 523 4.59 -7.18 -17.11
N LEU A 524 4.97 -8.04 -16.16
CA LEU A 524 5.93 -7.72 -15.10
C LEU A 524 7.39 -7.96 -15.51
N SER A 525 7.62 -8.82 -16.51
CA SER A 525 8.95 -9.25 -16.92
C SER A 525 9.63 -8.26 -17.87
N CYS A 526 10.23 -7.20 -17.35
CA CYS A 526 11.14 -6.36 -18.15
C CYS A 526 12.56 -6.94 -18.31
N SER A 527 12.97 -7.95 -17.51
CA SER A 527 14.34 -8.53 -17.59
C SER A 527 14.59 -9.92 -16.94
N SER A 528 13.54 -10.70 -16.60
CA SER A 528 13.55 -12.01 -15.86
C SER A 528 13.94 -11.91 -14.38
N PRO A 529 13.17 -12.52 -13.45
CA PRO A 529 12.70 -13.91 -13.45
C PRO A 529 11.19 -14.09 -13.63
N SER A 530 10.72 -15.35 -13.72
CA SER A 530 9.30 -15.66 -13.69
C SER A 530 8.68 -15.40 -12.31
N HIS A 531 8.10 -14.21 -12.16
CA HIS A 531 7.52 -13.69 -10.93
C HIS A 531 6.36 -14.55 -10.39
N LEU A 532 5.55 -15.15 -11.28
CA LEU A 532 4.37 -15.94 -10.89
C LEU A 532 4.53 -17.46 -11.09
N SER A 533 5.76 -17.96 -10.98
CA SER A 533 6.09 -19.35 -11.28
C SER A 533 5.40 -20.38 -10.38
N ARG A 534 5.23 -20.08 -9.09
CA ARG A 534 4.58 -20.98 -8.13
C ARG A 534 3.07 -21.04 -8.38
N ALA A 535 2.44 -19.91 -8.73
CA ALA A 535 1.03 -19.92 -9.15
C ALA A 535 0.81 -20.72 -10.44
N ARG A 536 1.69 -20.57 -11.45
CA ARG A 536 1.62 -21.38 -12.69
C ARG A 536 1.78 -22.87 -12.40
N ALA A 537 2.78 -23.26 -11.62
CA ALA A 537 2.99 -24.66 -11.25
C ALA A 537 1.78 -25.24 -10.47
N ALA A 538 1.23 -24.47 -9.52
CA ALA A 538 0.04 -24.86 -8.76
C ALA A 538 -1.19 -25.04 -9.67
N ALA A 539 -1.42 -24.14 -10.62
CA ALA A 539 -2.51 -24.24 -11.59
C ALA A 539 -2.35 -25.49 -12.47
N GLN A 540 -1.15 -25.74 -13.01
CA GLN A 540 -0.87 -26.90 -13.87
C GLN A 540 -1.07 -28.24 -13.14
N SER A 541 -0.63 -28.33 -11.88
CA SER A 541 -0.85 -29.49 -11.03
C SER A 541 -2.34 -29.69 -10.72
N SER A 542 -3.05 -28.60 -10.41
CA SER A 542 -4.48 -28.61 -10.10
C SER A 542 -5.34 -29.00 -11.30
N ILE A 543 -4.97 -28.57 -12.51
CA ILE A 543 -5.63 -28.95 -13.76
C ILE A 543 -5.65 -30.47 -13.92
N SER A 544 -4.50 -31.10 -13.74
CA SER A 544 -4.37 -32.56 -13.84
C SER A 544 -5.21 -33.27 -12.78
N THR A 545 -5.18 -32.76 -11.54
CA THR A 545 -5.92 -33.33 -10.41
C THR A 545 -7.43 -33.23 -10.60
N VAL A 546 -7.95 -32.06 -10.97
CA VAL A 546 -9.39 -31.84 -11.18
C VAL A 546 -9.89 -32.65 -12.38
N ALA A 547 -9.12 -32.74 -13.47
CA ALA A 547 -9.44 -33.58 -14.61
C ALA A 547 -9.54 -35.06 -14.23
N GLU A 548 -8.60 -35.56 -13.41
CA GLU A 548 -8.62 -36.94 -12.91
C GLU A 548 -9.88 -37.21 -12.06
N VAL A 549 -10.22 -36.32 -11.13
CA VAL A 549 -11.43 -36.43 -10.29
C VAL A 549 -12.70 -36.42 -11.14
N ALA A 550 -12.77 -35.54 -12.15
CA ALA A 550 -13.90 -35.45 -13.07
C ALA A 550 -14.07 -36.72 -13.90
N ALA A 551 -12.97 -37.26 -14.42
CA ALA A 551 -12.96 -38.50 -15.19
C ALA A 551 -13.42 -39.71 -14.37
N HIS A 552 -12.90 -39.87 -13.15
CA HIS A 552 -13.28 -40.98 -12.27
C HIS A 552 -14.75 -40.89 -11.85
N ARG A 553 -15.23 -39.68 -11.55
CA ARG A 553 -16.66 -39.46 -11.32
C ARG A 553 -17.50 -39.83 -12.54
N LEU A 554 -17.10 -39.41 -13.73
CA LEU A 554 -17.82 -39.72 -14.97
C LEU A 554 -17.92 -41.23 -15.21
N ILE A 555 -16.82 -41.97 -15.05
CA ILE A 555 -16.77 -43.39 -15.39
C ILE A 555 -17.36 -44.27 -14.29
N PHE A 556 -16.95 -44.07 -13.03
CA PHE A 556 -17.30 -44.96 -11.92
C PHE A 556 -18.58 -44.58 -11.18
N LEU A 557 -19.09 -43.35 -11.34
CA LEU A 557 -20.36 -42.91 -10.76
C LEU A 557 -21.43 -42.71 -11.84
N ASP A 558 -21.24 -41.74 -12.74
CA ASP A 558 -22.27 -41.37 -13.73
C ASP A 558 -22.50 -42.49 -14.76
N SER A 559 -21.44 -43.18 -15.18
CA SER A 559 -21.47 -44.25 -16.19
C SER A 559 -21.38 -45.66 -15.58
N ARG A 560 -21.53 -45.78 -14.25
CA ARG A 560 -21.34 -47.01 -13.47
C ARG A 560 -22.11 -48.20 -14.03
N HIS A 561 -23.38 -47.98 -14.38
CA HIS A 561 -24.25 -49.04 -14.88
C HIS A 561 -23.73 -49.66 -16.17
N SER A 562 -23.18 -48.85 -17.09
CA SER A 562 -22.70 -49.32 -18.39
C SER A 562 -21.26 -49.86 -18.32
N PHE A 563 -20.37 -49.13 -17.66
CA PHE A 563 -18.94 -49.47 -17.63
C PHE A 563 -18.57 -50.50 -16.57
N TYR A 564 -19.11 -50.36 -15.35
CA TYR A 564 -18.64 -51.16 -14.22
C TYR A 564 -19.61 -52.27 -13.80
N GLN A 565 -20.93 -52.12 -13.97
CA GLN A 565 -21.91 -53.16 -13.61
C GLN A 565 -22.31 -54.02 -14.80
N GLY A 566 -22.63 -53.40 -15.94
CA GLY A 566 -23.19 -54.10 -17.10
C GLY A 566 -22.17 -54.90 -17.91
N LEU A 567 -20.94 -54.40 -18.07
CA LEU A 567 -19.93 -55.06 -18.91
C LEU A 567 -19.63 -56.48 -18.43
N TYR A 568 -19.80 -57.47 -19.29
CA TYR A 568 -19.59 -58.90 -19.05
C TYR A 568 -20.37 -59.50 -17.88
N ALA A 569 -21.42 -58.82 -17.41
CA ALA A 569 -22.29 -59.38 -16.39
C ALA A 569 -22.94 -60.67 -16.91
N ARG A 570 -22.83 -61.75 -16.13
CA ARG A 570 -23.29 -63.13 -16.42
C ARG A 570 -22.53 -63.85 -17.53
N SER A 571 -22.26 -63.21 -18.66
CA SER A 571 -21.63 -63.82 -19.84
C SER A 571 -20.99 -62.77 -20.75
N VAL A 572 -19.80 -63.07 -21.28
CA VAL A 572 -19.09 -62.18 -22.22
C VAL A 572 -19.88 -61.98 -23.52
N ALA A 573 -20.47 -63.06 -24.05
CA ALA A 573 -21.21 -63.01 -25.31
C ALA A 573 -22.48 -62.15 -25.22
N ASP A 574 -23.14 -62.14 -24.06
CA ASP A 574 -24.44 -61.47 -23.86
C ASP A 574 -24.28 -59.99 -23.46
N ALA A 575 -23.20 -59.64 -22.77
CA ALA A 575 -23.00 -58.32 -22.18
C ALA A 575 -21.71 -57.63 -22.69
N ARG A 576 -21.60 -57.50 -24.01
CA ARG A 576 -20.44 -56.88 -24.71
C ARG A 576 -20.31 -55.36 -24.44
N ILE A 577 -19.15 -54.78 -24.77
CA ILE A 577 -18.84 -53.36 -24.50
C ILE A 577 -19.66 -52.32 -25.30
N ARG A 578 -20.34 -52.73 -26.38
CA ARG A 578 -21.02 -51.81 -27.32
C ARG A 578 -21.94 -50.78 -26.66
N PRO A 579 -22.78 -51.11 -25.65
CA PRO A 579 -23.60 -50.11 -24.95
C PRO A 579 -22.76 -49.06 -24.20
N ALA A 580 -21.68 -49.49 -23.53
CA ALA A 580 -20.77 -48.58 -22.84
C ALA A 580 -20.04 -47.64 -23.82
N LEU A 581 -19.59 -48.15 -24.97
CA LEU A 581 -18.96 -47.32 -26.01
C LEU A 581 -19.90 -46.27 -26.60
N ARG A 582 -21.19 -46.61 -26.80
CA ARG A 582 -22.18 -45.62 -27.27
C ARG A 582 -22.34 -44.49 -26.26
N LEU A 583 -22.47 -44.82 -24.98
CA LEU A 583 -22.59 -43.83 -23.91
C LEU A 583 -21.31 -42.97 -23.79
N LEU A 584 -20.13 -43.59 -23.86
CA LEU A 584 -18.85 -42.90 -23.81
C LEU A 584 -18.71 -41.87 -24.93
N LYS A 585 -19.02 -42.24 -26.18
CA LYS A 585 -18.95 -41.31 -27.33
C LYS A 585 -19.84 -40.09 -27.13
N GLN A 586 -21.03 -40.27 -26.54
CA GLN A 586 -21.93 -39.15 -26.22
C GLN A 586 -21.38 -38.28 -25.10
N ASN A 587 -20.86 -38.89 -24.05
CA ASN A 587 -20.24 -38.17 -22.94
C ASN A 587 -19.01 -37.37 -23.39
N LEU A 588 -18.19 -37.93 -24.29
CA LEU A 588 -17.04 -37.25 -24.89
C LEU A 588 -17.47 -36.08 -25.78
N SER A 589 -18.50 -36.26 -26.62
CA SER A 589 -19.05 -35.17 -27.43
C SER A 589 -19.60 -34.02 -26.56
N PHE A 590 -20.31 -34.35 -25.47
CA PHE A 590 -20.77 -33.35 -24.52
C PHE A 590 -19.61 -32.65 -23.79
N LEU A 591 -18.62 -33.40 -23.32
CA LEU A 591 -17.43 -32.87 -22.67
C LEU A 591 -16.73 -31.83 -23.55
N VAL A 592 -16.49 -32.16 -24.82
CA VAL A 592 -15.85 -31.26 -25.79
C VAL A 592 -16.70 -30.00 -26.02
N SER A 593 -18.04 -30.10 -25.95
CA SER A 593 -18.92 -28.94 -26.12
C SER A 593 -18.97 -27.96 -24.93
N VAL A 594 -18.53 -28.40 -23.73
CA VAL A 594 -18.62 -27.60 -22.48
C VAL A 594 -17.24 -27.12 -22.01
N LEU A 595 -16.18 -27.87 -22.32
CA LEU A 595 -14.82 -27.48 -21.97
C LEU A 595 -14.24 -26.50 -22.99
N ALA A 596 -13.47 -25.54 -22.49
CA ALA A 596 -12.64 -24.68 -23.32
C ALA A 596 -11.58 -25.51 -24.05
N ASP A 597 -11.17 -25.07 -25.24
CA ASP A 597 -10.26 -25.83 -26.13
C ASP A 597 -8.98 -26.32 -25.42
N ARG A 598 -8.39 -25.48 -24.55
CA ARG A 598 -7.19 -25.83 -23.78
C ARG A 598 -7.41 -26.91 -22.72
N ALA A 599 -8.63 -27.06 -22.22
CA ALA A 599 -9.01 -28.03 -21.21
C ALA A 599 -9.38 -29.41 -21.80
N GLN A 600 -9.80 -29.44 -23.08
CA GLN A 600 -10.29 -30.66 -23.72
C GLN A 600 -9.25 -31.80 -23.76
N PRO A 601 -7.98 -31.60 -24.19
CA PRO A 601 -7.00 -32.69 -24.29
C PRO A 601 -6.74 -33.38 -22.94
N VAL A 602 -6.57 -32.59 -21.88
CA VAL A 602 -6.30 -33.11 -20.53
C VAL A 602 -7.52 -33.89 -20.02
N ALA A 603 -8.72 -33.34 -20.17
CA ALA A 603 -9.94 -34.01 -19.71
C ALA A 603 -10.21 -35.32 -20.46
N VAL A 604 -10.09 -35.33 -21.79
CA VAL A 604 -10.29 -36.55 -22.60
C VAL A 604 -9.25 -37.62 -22.25
N ARG A 605 -7.99 -37.23 -22.05
CA ARG A 605 -6.92 -38.15 -21.61
C ARG A 605 -7.23 -38.79 -20.26
N GLU A 606 -7.72 -38.03 -19.28
CA GLU A 606 -8.08 -38.60 -17.97
C GLU A 606 -9.34 -39.48 -18.05
N VAL A 607 -10.32 -39.15 -18.90
CA VAL A 607 -11.49 -40.02 -19.17
C VAL A 607 -11.05 -41.34 -19.82
N MET A 608 -10.06 -41.30 -20.71
CA MET A 608 -9.45 -42.49 -21.31
C MET A 608 -8.81 -43.38 -20.23
N ARG A 609 -7.94 -42.80 -19.39
CA ARG A 609 -7.30 -43.53 -18.28
C ARG A 609 -8.32 -44.16 -17.35
N ALA A 610 -9.32 -43.41 -16.91
CA ALA A 610 -10.39 -43.93 -16.05
C ALA A 610 -11.22 -45.03 -16.74
N SER A 611 -11.40 -44.96 -18.06
CA SER A 611 -12.11 -46.00 -18.83
C SER A 611 -11.31 -47.31 -18.93
N PHE A 612 -9.99 -47.22 -19.12
CA PHE A 612 -9.10 -48.38 -19.11
C PHE A 612 -9.00 -48.99 -17.71
N GLU A 613 -8.93 -48.17 -16.67
CA GLU A 613 -8.98 -48.64 -15.29
C GLU A 613 -10.31 -49.33 -14.97
N ALA A 614 -11.44 -48.78 -15.41
CA ALA A 614 -12.74 -49.43 -15.25
C ALA A 614 -12.82 -50.78 -15.99
N PHE A 615 -12.25 -50.87 -17.20
CA PHE A 615 -12.15 -52.12 -17.95
C PHE A 615 -11.33 -53.17 -17.20
N LEU A 616 -10.14 -52.80 -16.70
CA LEU A 616 -9.30 -53.67 -15.88
C LEU A 616 -10.00 -54.11 -14.59
N MET A 617 -10.69 -53.19 -13.91
CA MET A 617 -11.49 -53.49 -12.72
C MET A 617 -12.63 -54.46 -13.03
N VAL A 618 -13.24 -54.40 -14.22
CA VAL A 618 -14.25 -55.38 -14.64
C VAL A 618 -13.66 -56.78 -14.81
N LEU A 619 -12.46 -56.89 -15.39
CA LEU A 619 -11.78 -58.16 -15.62
C LEU A 619 -11.23 -58.80 -14.34
N LEU A 620 -10.63 -58.00 -13.46
CA LEU A 620 -9.85 -58.46 -12.30
C LEU A 620 -10.57 -58.33 -10.95
N ALA A 621 -11.57 -57.44 -10.88
CA ALA A 621 -12.29 -57.10 -9.67
C ALA A 621 -13.81 -57.03 -9.91
N GLY A 622 -14.31 -57.83 -10.85
CA GLY A 622 -15.71 -57.78 -11.29
C GLY A 622 -16.74 -58.45 -10.37
N GLY A 623 -16.30 -58.99 -9.24
CA GLY A 623 -17.17 -59.66 -8.26
C GLY A 623 -17.72 -61.00 -8.76
N ASN A 624 -18.82 -61.44 -8.15
CA ASN A 624 -19.35 -62.79 -8.39
C ASN A 624 -20.13 -62.93 -9.72
N GLU A 625 -20.43 -61.82 -10.38
CA GLU A 625 -21.28 -61.80 -11.59
C GLU A 625 -20.55 -62.15 -12.88
N ARG A 626 -19.21 -62.29 -12.86
CA ARG A 626 -18.38 -62.41 -14.07
C ARG A 626 -17.41 -63.56 -14.01
N SER A 627 -17.49 -64.47 -14.96
CA SER A 627 -16.52 -65.55 -15.16
C SER A 627 -16.06 -65.57 -16.61
N PHE A 628 -14.80 -65.91 -16.85
CA PHE A 628 -14.18 -65.88 -18.17
C PHE A 628 -13.62 -67.25 -18.54
N ALA A 629 -14.07 -67.78 -19.67
CA ALA A 629 -13.45 -68.93 -20.32
C ALA A 629 -12.29 -68.45 -21.21
N ARG A 630 -11.36 -69.35 -21.55
CA ARG A 630 -10.27 -69.03 -22.47
C ARG A 630 -10.78 -68.63 -23.87
N ALA A 631 -11.90 -69.21 -24.31
CA ALA A 631 -12.54 -68.88 -25.57
C ALA A 631 -13.10 -67.45 -25.63
N ASP A 632 -13.35 -66.82 -24.47
CA ASP A 632 -13.89 -65.46 -24.42
C ASP A 632 -12.84 -64.39 -24.74
N GLN A 633 -11.55 -64.72 -24.69
CA GLN A 633 -10.46 -63.74 -24.83
C GLN A 633 -10.53 -62.96 -26.15
N ALA A 634 -10.84 -63.60 -27.27
CA ALA A 634 -10.94 -62.93 -28.56
C ALA A 634 -12.04 -61.85 -28.58
N MET A 635 -13.16 -62.09 -27.87
CA MET A 635 -14.25 -61.12 -27.73
C MET A 635 -13.86 -59.95 -26.82
N VAL A 636 -13.12 -60.23 -25.74
CA VAL A 636 -12.60 -59.22 -24.82
C VAL A 636 -11.56 -58.33 -25.50
N GLU A 637 -10.69 -58.91 -26.32
CA GLU A 637 -9.67 -58.19 -27.09
C GLU A 637 -10.30 -57.30 -28.17
N GLU A 638 -11.31 -57.79 -28.90
CA GLU A 638 -12.08 -56.99 -29.86
C GLU A 638 -12.78 -55.79 -29.19
N ASP A 639 -13.36 -56.02 -28.02
CA ASP A 639 -14.04 -54.99 -27.23
C ASP A 639 -13.05 -53.93 -26.74
N PHE A 640 -11.88 -54.33 -26.24
CA PHE A 640 -10.84 -53.40 -25.79
C PHE A 640 -10.26 -52.59 -26.95
N ARG A 641 -10.01 -53.23 -28.11
CA ARG A 641 -9.60 -52.53 -29.34
C ARG A 641 -10.62 -51.48 -29.75
N SER A 642 -11.91 -51.78 -29.60
CA SER A 642 -13.00 -50.84 -29.89
C SER A 642 -13.04 -49.67 -28.89
N LEU A 643 -12.68 -49.91 -27.62
CA LEU A 643 -12.52 -48.87 -26.61
C LEU A 643 -11.34 -47.94 -26.93
N LYS A 644 -10.15 -48.49 -27.27
CA LYS A 644 -8.99 -47.70 -27.71
C LYS A 644 -9.36 -46.79 -28.90
N ARG A 645 -9.99 -47.37 -29.93
CA ARG A 645 -10.41 -46.62 -31.13
C ARG A 645 -11.38 -45.49 -30.82
N ALA A 646 -12.22 -45.63 -29.80
CA ALA A 646 -13.15 -44.56 -29.40
C ALA A 646 -12.40 -43.27 -29.00
N PHE A 647 -11.22 -43.37 -28.39
CA PHE A 647 -10.39 -42.22 -28.03
C PHE A 647 -9.52 -41.73 -29.19
N SER A 648 -8.99 -42.62 -30.04
CA SER A 648 -8.26 -42.21 -31.26
C SER A 648 -9.14 -41.43 -32.25
N THR A 649 -10.45 -41.67 -32.24
CA THR A 649 -11.43 -41.00 -33.13
C THR A 649 -12.16 -39.84 -32.46
N CYS A 650 -11.91 -39.55 -31.18
CA CYS A 650 -12.62 -38.55 -30.41
C CYS A 650 -11.98 -37.16 -30.55
N GLY A 651 -12.52 -36.33 -31.45
CA GLY A 651 -11.99 -35.00 -31.75
C GLY A 651 -10.62 -35.11 -32.42
N GLU A 652 -10.50 -34.68 -33.67
CA GLU A 652 -9.25 -34.82 -34.42
C GLU A 652 -8.07 -34.21 -33.63
N GLY A 653 -7.14 -35.06 -33.17
CA GLY A 653 -5.91 -34.63 -32.50
C GLY A 653 -6.00 -34.35 -30.98
N LEU A 654 -7.12 -34.60 -30.30
CA LEU A 654 -7.22 -34.32 -28.85
C LEU A 654 -6.32 -35.21 -27.98
N VAL A 655 -6.17 -36.48 -28.35
CA VAL A 655 -5.23 -37.42 -27.70
C VAL A 655 -4.38 -38.09 -28.79
N PRO A 656 -3.05 -37.91 -28.77
CA PRO A 656 -2.15 -38.56 -29.72
C PRO A 656 -2.23 -40.09 -29.66
N GLU A 657 -2.15 -40.78 -30.81
CA GLU A 657 -2.28 -42.24 -30.86
C GLU A 657 -1.19 -42.98 -30.07
N ASP A 658 0.02 -42.43 -29.98
CA ASP A 658 1.11 -42.96 -29.16
C ASP A 658 0.77 -42.90 -27.66
N VAL A 659 0.11 -41.83 -27.22
CA VAL A 659 -0.39 -41.72 -25.84
C VAL A 659 -1.49 -42.76 -25.60
N VAL A 660 -2.42 -42.95 -26.53
CA VAL A 660 -3.46 -44.00 -26.40
C VAL A 660 -2.82 -45.39 -26.33
N ALA A 661 -1.83 -45.67 -27.16
CA ALA A 661 -1.13 -46.95 -27.18
C ALA A 661 -0.43 -47.21 -25.84
N ARG A 662 0.36 -46.24 -25.35
CA ARG A 662 1.10 -46.35 -24.09
C ARG A 662 0.18 -46.59 -22.89
N GLU A 663 -0.90 -45.82 -22.76
CA GLU A 663 -1.83 -45.97 -21.63
C GLU A 663 -2.64 -47.28 -21.70
N ALA A 664 -2.72 -47.91 -22.86
CA ALA A 664 -3.43 -49.18 -23.06
C ALA A 664 -2.58 -50.42 -22.76
N GLU A 665 -1.24 -50.31 -22.70
CA GLU A 665 -0.30 -51.43 -22.58
C GLU A 665 -0.66 -52.38 -21.43
N THR A 666 -0.95 -51.86 -20.25
CA THR A 666 -1.33 -52.67 -19.08
C THR A 666 -2.59 -53.49 -19.33
N ALA A 667 -3.60 -52.89 -19.97
CA ALA A 667 -4.84 -53.59 -20.27
C ALA A 667 -4.65 -54.65 -21.37
N GLU A 668 -3.82 -54.38 -22.38
CA GLU A 668 -3.47 -55.38 -23.41
C GLU A 668 -2.71 -56.56 -22.78
N ALA A 669 -1.73 -56.29 -21.91
CA ALA A 669 -0.98 -57.33 -21.21
C ALA A 669 -1.87 -58.22 -20.32
N VAL A 670 -2.89 -57.64 -19.65
CA VAL A 670 -3.87 -58.42 -18.89
C VAL A 670 -4.79 -59.24 -19.80
N VAL A 671 -5.22 -58.69 -20.93
CA VAL A 671 -6.01 -59.44 -21.93
C VAL A 671 -5.19 -60.60 -22.53
N ASP A 672 -3.89 -60.42 -22.74
CA ASP A 672 -2.97 -61.48 -23.18
C ASP A 672 -2.80 -62.56 -22.10
N LEU A 673 -2.73 -62.17 -20.82
CA LEU A 673 -2.71 -63.10 -19.70
C LEU A 673 -4.00 -63.95 -19.68
N MET A 674 -5.14 -63.37 -20.06
CA MET A 674 -6.39 -64.11 -20.19
C MET A 674 -6.36 -65.19 -21.30
N ALA A 675 -5.47 -65.10 -22.29
CA ALA A 675 -5.33 -66.08 -23.37
C ALA A 675 -4.52 -67.33 -22.96
N ARG A 676 -3.69 -67.21 -21.92
CA ARG A 676 -2.78 -68.28 -21.45
C ARG A 676 -3.54 -69.47 -20.85
N SER A 677 -2.91 -70.64 -20.87
CA SER A 677 -3.47 -71.84 -20.22
C SER A 677 -3.46 -71.68 -18.70
N THR A 678 -4.38 -72.37 -18.02
CA THR A 678 -4.46 -72.35 -16.57
C THR A 678 -3.17 -72.87 -15.91
N ASP A 679 -2.54 -73.89 -16.47
CA ASP A 679 -1.26 -74.42 -15.98
C ASP A 679 -0.15 -73.35 -16.02
N TYR A 680 -0.05 -72.62 -17.15
CA TYR A 680 0.90 -71.50 -17.27
C TYR A 680 0.62 -70.42 -16.23
N LEU A 681 -0.65 -70.09 -15.96
CA LEU A 681 -1.01 -69.07 -14.97
C LEU A 681 -0.64 -69.50 -13.53
N ILE A 682 -0.76 -70.80 -13.22
CA ILE A 682 -0.35 -71.36 -11.92
C ILE A 682 1.18 -71.31 -11.77
N ASP A 683 1.91 -71.68 -12.81
CA ASP A 683 3.38 -71.63 -12.82
C ASP A 683 3.88 -70.18 -12.72
N ALA A 684 3.32 -69.28 -13.53
CA ALA A 684 3.65 -67.86 -13.51
C ALA A 684 3.32 -67.21 -12.16
N PHE A 685 2.19 -67.56 -11.54
CA PHE A 685 1.84 -67.11 -10.20
C PHE A 685 2.86 -67.59 -9.15
N SER A 686 3.30 -68.84 -9.26
CA SER A 686 4.29 -69.43 -8.33
C SER A 686 5.63 -68.72 -8.45
N VAL A 687 6.11 -68.46 -9.67
CA VAL A 687 7.34 -67.68 -9.93
C VAL A 687 7.22 -66.26 -9.38
N ALA A 688 6.15 -65.54 -9.72
CA ALA A 688 5.94 -64.15 -9.28
C ALA A 688 5.85 -64.02 -7.75
N THR A 689 5.32 -65.04 -7.07
CA THR A 689 5.25 -65.07 -5.59
C THR A 689 6.62 -65.34 -4.97
N CYS A 690 7.44 -66.21 -5.56
CA CYS A 690 8.82 -66.45 -5.12
C CYS A 690 9.69 -65.19 -5.28
N ASP A 691 9.59 -64.49 -6.41
CA ASP A 691 10.35 -63.27 -6.68
C ASP A 691 9.96 -62.13 -5.70
N SER A 692 8.68 -62.04 -5.35
CA SER A 692 8.17 -61.05 -4.37
C SER A 692 8.64 -61.33 -2.93
N ILE A 693 8.91 -62.59 -2.59
CA ILE A 693 9.43 -63.00 -1.27
C ILE A 693 10.96 -62.82 -1.22
N GLY A 694 11.67 -63.10 -2.32
CA GLY A 694 13.12 -62.92 -2.44
C GLY A 694 13.59 -61.45 -2.40
N GLY A 695 12.73 -60.49 -2.78
CA GLY A 695 13.04 -59.06 -2.71
C GLY A 695 12.89 -58.41 -1.32
N ALA A 696 12.28 -59.10 -0.35
CA ALA A 696 11.97 -58.56 0.98
C ALA A 696 12.83 -59.15 2.13
N GLY A 697 13.79 -60.02 1.84
CA GLY A 697 14.60 -60.70 2.85
C GLY A 697 16.07 -60.79 2.45
N GLY A 698 16.84 -59.74 2.73
CA GLY A 698 18.27 -59.87 2.90
C GLY A 698 18.58 -60.26 4.35
N ALA A 699 18.76 -61.55 4.61
CA ALA A 699 19.64 -62.11 5.65
C ALA A 699 19.62 -63.64 5.55
N GLU A 700 20.81 -64.20 5.56
CA GLU A 700 21.19 -65.59 5.30
C GLU A 700 20.75 -66.59 6.39
N ASP A 701 20.82 -67.88 5.99
CA ASP A 701 21.13 -69.10 6.76
C ASP A 701 20.17 -69.57 7.87
N ASP A 702 19.59 -70.77 7.73
CA ASP A 702 20.29 -72.01 8.06
C ASP A 702 19.48 -73.25 7.65
N ALA A 703 20.19 -74.35 7.42
CA ALA A 703 19.73 -75.62 6.89
C ALA A 703 18.81 -76.41 7.83
N GLY A 704 17.97 -77.29 7.26
CA GLY A 704 17.56 -78.52 7.95
C GLY A 704 16.16 -79.07 7.64
N GLY A 705 16.12 -80.15 6.85
CA GLY A 705 15.35 -81.35 7.21
C GLY A 705 13.82 -81.36 7.01
N GLY A 706 13.40 -82.06 5.95
CA GLY A 706 12.50 -83.23 6.07
C GLY A 706 11.04 -83.04 6.52
N GLY A 707 10.13 -83.20 5.55
CA GLY A 707 8.99 -84.13 5.67
C GLY A 707 7.73 -83.68 6.41
N GLY A 708 6.58 -83.91 5.77
CA GLY A 708 5.31 -84.13 6.47
C GLY A 708 4.28 -83.04 6.25
N GLY A 709 3.11 -83.42 5.74
CA GLY A 709 2.01 -82.53 5.42
C GLY A 709 1.42 -81.81 6.64
N GLY A 710 1.04 -80.57 6.42
CA GLY A 710 0.24 -79.75 7.32
C GLY A 710 -0.30 -78.57 6.51
N GLY A 711 -1.63 -78.41 6.45
CA GLY A 711 -2.29 -77.36 5.67
C GLY A 711 -2.05 -75.97 6.24
N GLY A 712 -0.92 -75.35 5.86
CA GLY A 712 -0.66 -73.92 6.05
C GLY A 712 -1.13 -73.14 4.81
N CYS A 713 -2.10 -72.24 4.98
CA CYS A 713 -2.51 -71.31 3.93
C CYS A 713 -1.32 -70.46 3.47
N THR A 714 -0.97 -70.52 2.19
CA THR A 714 -0.07 -69.54 1.57
C THR A 714 -0.68 -68.14 1.76
N PRO A 715 0.06 -67.14 2.26
CA PRO A 715 -0.48 -65.81 2.46
C PRO A 715 -0.96 -65.22 1.13
N LEU A 716 -2.10 -64.54 1.14
CA LEU A 716 -2.60 -63.85 -0.05
C LEU A 716 -1.64 -62.71 -0.44
N PRO A 717 -1.34 -62.52 -1.73
CA PRO A 717 -0.50 -61.41 -2.17
C PRO A 717 -1.16 -60.06 -1.80
N PRO A 718 -0.36 -59.06 -1.38
CA PRO A 718 -0.89 -57.75 -1.04
C PRO A 718 -1.60 -57.13 -2.26
N THR A 719 -2.65 -56.34 -2.03
CA THR A 719 -3.38 -55.70 -3.13
C THR A 719 -2.96 -54.25 -3.27
N THR A 720 -2.18 -53.96 -4.32
CA THR A 720 -1.65 -52.62 -4.59
C THR A 720 -2.61 -51.74 -5.40
N ARG A 721 -3.70 -52.31 -5.94
CA ARG A 721 -4.61 -51.68 -6.94
C ARG A 721 -3.89 -51.17 -8.19
N ARG A 722 -2.63 -51.54 -8.38
CA ARG A 722 -1.87 -51.32 -9.62
C ARG A 722 -1.82 -52.65 -10.34
N TRP A 723 -2.46 -52.70 -11.49
CA TRP A 723 -2.54 -53.91 -12.29
C TRP A 723 -1.28 -54.03 -13.14
N ASP A 724 -0.69 -55.21 -13.16
CA ASP A 724 0.46 -55.54 -14.00
C ASP A 724 0.42 -57.03 -14.34
N SER A 725 0.84 -57.42 -15.54
CA SER A 725 0.76 -58.83 -15.97
C SER A 725 1.72 -59.74 -15.21
N GLY A 726 2.78 -59.21 -14.60
CA GLY A 726 3.71 -59.91 -13.72
C GLY A 726 3.37 -59.83 -12.23
N ASP A 727 2.39 -59.02 -11.83
CA ASP A 727 1.99 -58.89 -10.43
C ASP A 727 1.22 -60.14 -9.95
N PRO A 728 1.65 -60.79 -8.84
CA PRO A 728 1.01 -62.01 -8.36
C PRO A 728 -0.48 -61.79 -8.00
N ASN A 729 -0.87 -60.59 -7.54
CA ASN A 729 -2.28 -60.32 -7.24
C ASN A 729 -3.14 -60.28 -8.52
N THR A 730 -2.62 -59.66 -9.58
CA THR A 730 -3.27 -59.62 -10.90
C THR A 730 -3.46 -61.03 -11.47
N ILE A 731 -2.41 -61.87 -11.45
CA ILE A 731 -2.51 -63.27 -11.91
C ILE A 731 -3.51 -64.06 -11.06
N LEU A 732 -3.47 -63.90 -9.73
CA LEU A 732 -4.42 -64.54 -8.82
C LEU A 732 -5.87 -64.14 -9.12
N ARG A 733 -6.12 -62.87 -9.44
CA ARG A 733 -7.45 -62.36 -9.82
C ARG A 733 -7.92 -62.93 -11.16
N VAL A 734 -7.04 -63.06 -12.15
CA VAL A 734 -7.36 -63.77 -13.40
C VAL A 734 -7.76 -65.22 -13.12
N LEU A 735 -7.02 -65.93 -12.26
CA LEU A 735 -7.36 -67.30 -11.83
C LEU A 735 -8.72 -67.34 -11.09
N CYS A 736 -9.01 -66.36 -10.23
CA CYS A 736 -10.28 -66.28 -9.49
C CYS A 736 -11.49 -66.13 -10.41
N HIS A 737 -11.34 -65.42 -11.52
CA HIS A 737 -12.40 -65.24 -12.52
C HIS A 737 -12.36 -66.28 -13.66
N ARG A 738 -11.37 -67.17 -13.70
CA ARG A 738 -11.26 -68.23 -14.71
C ARG A 738 -12.34 -69.30 -14.50
N ASP A 739 -13.16 -69.55 -15.52
CA ASP A 739 -14.13 -70.66 -15.50
C ASP A 739 -13.51 -71.97 -15.99
N ASP A 740 -12.61 -72.53 -15.18
CA ASP A 740 -11.90 -73.80 -15.46
C ASP A 740 -11.76 -74.63 -14.18
N GLU A 741 -11.74 -75.96 -14.33
CA GLU A 741 -11.66 -76.89 -13.21
C GLU A 741 -10.28 -76.83 -12.55
N ALA A 742 -9.21 -76.74 -13.34
CA ALA A 742 -7.84 -76.63 -12.85
C ALA A 742 -7.67 -75.40 -11.94
N ALA A 743 -8.17 -74.24 -12.36
CA ALA A 743 -8.11 -73.00 -11.57
C ALA A 743 -8.92 -73.13 -10.28
N ASN A 744 -10.11 -73.73 -10.35
CA ASN A 744 -10.98 -73.94 -9.20
C ASN A 744 -10.37 -74.89 -8.16
N GLN A 745 -9.73 -75.97 -8.61
CA GLN A 745 -9.02 -76.92 -7.75
C GLN A 745 -7.79 -76.27 -7.11
N PHE A 746 -6.99 -75.53 -7.86
CA PHE A 746 -5.83 -74.78 -7.36
C PHE A 746 -6.24 -73.80 -6.26
N LEU A 747 -7.19 -72.89 -6.53
CA LEU A 747 -7.65 -71.89 -5.56
C LEU A 747 -8.26 -72.49 -4.30
N LYS A 748 -8.92 -73.66 -4.42
CA LYS A 748 -9.46 -74.40 -3.28
C LYS A 748 -8.35 -75.01 -2.42
N ARG A 749 -7.34 -75.62 -3.05
CA ARG A 749 -6.25 -76.32 -2.34
C ARG A 749 -5.27 -75.33 -1.69
N THR A 750 -4.90 -74.27 -2.40
CA THR A 750 -3.84 -73.33 -1.99
C THR A 750 -4.34 -72.26 -1.02
N PHE A 751 -5.54 -71.70 -1.27
CA PHE A 751 -6.06 -70.52 -0.53
C PHE A 751 -7.40 -70.75 0.18
N GLN A 752 -8.00 -71.93 0.02
CA GLN A 752 -9.32 -72.27 0.60
C GLN A 752 -10.43 -71.26 0.26
N LEU A 753 -10.38 -70.62 -0.91
CA LEU A 753 -11.34 -69.57 -1.29
C LEU A 753 -12.78 -70.12 -1.38
N ALA A 754 -13.73 -69.29 -0.94
CA ALA A 754 -15.15 -69.59 -1.02
C ALA A 754 -15.62 -69.68 -2.49
N ARG A 755 -16.56 -70.60 -2.76
CA ARG A 755 -17.27 -70.64 -4.05
C ARG A 755 -18.22 -69.46 -4.17
N ARG A 756 -18.32 -68.91 -5.38
CA ARG A 756 -19.36 -67.92 -5.72
C ARG A 756 -20.75 -68.53 -5.51
N ARG A 757 -21.65 -67.75 -4.92
CA ARG A 757 -23.07 -68.10 -4.76
C ARG A 757 -23.85 -67.73 -6.00
#